data_AF-A0A4Q4KMH7-F1
#
_entry.id   AF-A0A4Q4KMH7-F1
#
_cell.length_a   1.000
_cell.length_b   1.000
_cell.length_c   1.000
_cell.angle_alpha   90.00
_cell.angle_beta   90.00
_cell.angle_gamma   90.00
#
_symmetry.space_group_name_H-M   'P 1'
#
loop_
_entity.id
_entity.type
_entity.pdbx_description
1 polymer ?
#
loop_
_entity_poly.entity_id
_entity_poly.type
_entity_poly.pdbx_seq_one_letter_code
_entity_poly.pdbx_strand_id
1 'polypeptide(L)'
;MKNTFLVLSLLMGFQFHLLAQIEAGIELKEIMSGNSFIGHQPFDIKWSVDGNSIFYSKDTDSTDYAQIYEYSLKSKETTLIGLDQRNGLNYYANSSLLLNNNELYYFDSKSKQRISVIDSRDQKSELQHVNNNQKVYFRQNNNLFSYAYSTGKLKQVTNFEMKSKNNEEKNDYYSKEESVLFDYYKDQQKLKNLPKKEDFAISLNDKNLNSIQISPNEEFIVYRTSDKSKDKFTKVPHYIAKDGYTQIENARAKVGTKTLTDIELNIYNISKDSIYRLDFSFLNGIRKRPAYQNEYGFTGELENDKILVIHEVDFSKSGNFALISIKSQDNKDRWLAIYDFKAKKLKEIEHQHNEAWIGGPGISGWNFIKGNMGWINEYQVYFQSEESGYSHLYLYDMKSNSTKALTSGDFEIHNVELSKSRKHLFITANKTHPGNRDFYKLDISTKELTPLLSKDGNHEVTLSPDEKWMAVRYSYKNKPWEVYIAPLKENAVLTQITTSTKDSFKNTKWIEPELITFTSKDGKNINARVYKPAESNGNKAAVIFVHGAGYLQNAHNWWSSYYREYMFHNLLVEKGYTVLDIDYRASEGYGREHRTDIYREMGGLDLSDNIDGRSYLIKEHGIDPEKVGIYGGSYGGFITLMALLKHPGVFACGGALRSVTDWAHYNHEYTSNILNTPELDSMAYRKSSPIYYADGLQDRLILFHGMIDDNVQYQDVIRLNQRFIELGKTNWNLVSYPFERHSFKSTSSWTDEYSRLLKMFDEELLGK
;
A
#
# COMPACT_ATOMS: atom_id res chain seq x y z
N MET A 1 70.02 43.81 -13.15
CA MET A 1 69.86 42.45 -12.59
C MET A 1 69.24 42.54 -11.20
N LYS A 2 67.91 42.61 -11.13
CA LYS A 2 67.04 42.51 -9.93
C LYS A 2 65.64 42.88 -10.42
N ASN A 3 64.89 41.88 -10.89
CA ASN A 3 63.41 41.84 -11.01
C ASN A 3 62.98 40.67 -11.91
N THR A 4 63.48 39.47 -11.63
CA THR A 4 63.07 38.25 -12.34
C THR A 4 62.90 37.07 -11.38
N PHE A 5 62.59 37.35 -10.11
CA PHE A 5 62.48 36.33 -9.05
C PHE A 5 61.19 36.42 -8.22
N LEU A 6 60.22 37.26 -8.59
CA LEU A 6 58.97 37.43 -7.83
C LEU A 6 57.70 36.95 -8.55
N VAL A 7 57.81 36.41 -9.77
CA VAL A 7 56.63 35.94 -10.53
C VAL A 7 56.55 34.41 -10.60
N LEU A 8 57.62 33.67 -10.29
CA LEU A 8 57.59 32.21 -10.28
C LEU A 8 57.06 31.59 -8.97
N SER A 9 57.07 32.34 -7.86
CA SER A 9 56.64 31.83 -6.54
C SER A 9 55.13 31.99 -6.28
N LEU A 10 54.43 32.82 -7.05
CA LEU A 10 52.97 33.00 -6.95
C LEU A 10 52.16 32.10 -7.90
N LEU A 11 52.80 31.52 -8.93
CA LEU A 11 52.18 30.56 -9.85
C LEU A 11 52.30 29.10 -9.39
N MET A 12 53.24 28.78 -8.49
CA MET A 12 53.34 27.45 -7.87
C MET A 12 52.40 27.26 -6.67
N GLY A 13 51.87 28.35 -6.08
CA GLY A 13 50.89 28.29 -4.98
C GLY A 13 49.44 28.15 -5.43
N PHE A 14 49.13 28.43 -6.69
CA PHE A 14 47.76 28.36 -7.23
C PHE A 14 47.46 27.09 -8.05
N GLN A 15 48.47 26.25 -8.33
CA GLN A 15 48.26 24.96 -9.01
C GLN A 15 48.09 23.77 -8.06
N PHE A 16 48.22 23.96 -6.74
CA PHE A 16 47.95 22.92 -5.73
C PHE A 16 46.59 23.06 -5.01
N HIS A 17 45.71 23.94 -5.48
CA HIS A 17 44.33 24.07 -4.97
C HIS A 17 43.24 23.73 -6.00
N LEU A 18 43.62 23.16 -7.14
CA LEU A 18 42.69 22.68 -8.17
C LEU A 18 42.88 21.20 -8.55
N LEU A 19 43.70 20.47 -7.79
CA LEU A 19 43.89 19.02 -7.89
C LEU A 19 43.82 18.39 -6.50
N ALA A 20 42.70 18.61 -5.83
CA ALA A 20 42.26 17.83 -4.67
C ALA A 20 40.74 17.96 -4.53
N GLN A 21 40.00 17.77 -5.64
CA GLN A 21 38.71 17.11 -5.50
C GLN A 21 39.08 15.64 -5.25
N ILE A 22 39.39 15.32 -4.00
CA ILE A 22 39.36 13.93 -3.55
C ILE A 22 37.94 13.49 -3.93
N GLU A 23 37.83 12.56 -4.89
CA GLU A 23 36.60 11.80 -5.07
C GLU A 23 36.37 11.13 -3.71
N ALA A 24 35.58 11.78 -2.85
CA ALA A 24 35.17 11.19 -1.59
C ALA A 24 34.30 10.00 -1.98
N GLY A 25 34.85 8.79 -1.82
CA GLY A 25 34.12 7.56 -2.10
C GLY A 25 32.88 7.46 -1.21
N ILE A 26 31.93 6.63 -1.63
CA ILE A 26 30.68 6.44 -0.89
C ILE A 26 30.98 5.87 0.51
N GLU A 27 30.61 6.60 1.56
CA GLU A 27 30.72 6.11 2.93
C GLU A 27 29.44 5.39 3.36
N LEU A 28 29.59 4.13 3.79
CA LEU A 28 28.45 3.28 4.17
C LEU A 28 27.56 3.93 5.25
N LYS A 29 28.15 4.54 6.27
CA LYS A 29 27.40 5.19 7.36
C LYS A 29 26.56 6.37 6.86
N GLU A 30 27.07 7.12 5.87
CA GLU A 30 26.34 8.25 5.30
C GLU A 30 25.12 7.77 4.52
N ILE A 31 25.28 6.81 3.61
CA ILE A 31 24.17 6.29 2.81
C ILE A 31 23.13 5.57 3.69
N MET A 32 23.54 4.92 4.78
CA MET A 32 22.63 4.28 5.72
C MET A 32 21.83 5.27 6.58
N SER A 33 22.21 6.55 6.61
CA SER A 33 21.40 7.62 7.21
C SER A 33 20.19 8.01 6.34
N GLY A 34 20.16 7.61 5.06
CA GLY A 34 19.01 7.77 4.18
C GLY A 34 18.64 9.22 3.90
N ASN A 35 17.41 9.63 4.20
CA ASN A 35 16.94 10.99 3.92
C ASN A 35 17.74 12.07 4.66
N SER A 36 18.39 11.77 5.78
CA SER A 36 19.34 12.70 6.41
C SER A 36 20.58 12.96 5.56
N PHE A 37 20.94 12.05 4.65
CA PHE A 37 22.00 12.25 3.66
C PHE A 37 21.45 12.73 2.31
N ILE A 38 20.39 12.09 1.79
CA ILE A 38 19.77 12.41 0.50
C ILE A 38 19.16 13.82 0.52
N GLY A 39 18.42 14.15 1.58
CA GLY A 39 17.44 15.21 1.62
C GLY A 39 16.01 14.67 1.75
N HIS A 40 15.15 15.42 2.44
CA HIS A 40 13.76 15.04 2.69
C HIS A 40 12.87 15.42 1.50
N GLN A 41 12.39 14.42 0.78
CA GLN A 41 11.58 14.60 -0.43
C GLN A 41 10.16 15.09 -0.10
N PRO A 42 9.56 15.95 -0.94
CA PRO A 42 8.17 16.37 -0.79
C PRO A 42 7.21 15.21 -1.03
N PHE A 43 6.07 15.23 -0.36
CA PHE A 43 4.98 14.26 -0.49
C PHE A 43 3.62 14.92 -0.19
N ASP A 44 2.52 14.18 -0.32
CA ASP A 44 1.15 14.67 -0.04
C ASP A 44 0.75 15.93 -0.85
N ILE A 45 0.98 15.89 -2.16
CA ILE A 45 0.78 17.05 -3.04
C ILE A 45 -0.71 17.32 -3.23
N LYS A 46 -1.16 18.54 -2.94
CA LYS A 46 -2.57 18.94 -3.01
C LYS A 46 -2.75 20.34 -3.59
N TRP A 47 -3.86 20.58 -4.26
CA TRP A 47 -4.22 21.92 -4.70
C TRP A 47 -5.00 22.67 -3.62
N SER A 48 -4.81 23.98 -3.55
CA SER A 48 -5.74 24.86 -2.83
C SER A 48 -7.12 24.82 -3.49
N VAL A 49 -8.16 25.06 -2.68
CA VAL A 49 -9.56 25.04 -3.14
C VAL A 49 -9.82 26.06 -4.25
N ASP A 50 -9.11 27.19 -4.23
CA ASP A 50 -9.19 28.22 -5.26
C ASP A 50 -8.28 27.95 -6.48
N GLY A 51 -7.45 26.89 -6.44
CA GLY A 51 -6.52 26.51 -7.50
C GLY A 51 -5.31 27.44 -7.67
N ASN A 52 -5.09 28.38 -6.75
CA ASN A 52 -3.99 29.37 -6.86
C ASN A 52 -2.68 28.91 -6.20
N SER A 53 -2.71 27.83 -5.43
CA SER A 53 -1.54 27.32 -4.72
C SER A 53 -1.47 25.80 -4.74
N ILE A 54 -0.26 25.27 -4.58
CA ILE A 54 0.02 23.85 -4.37
C ILE A 54 0.58 23.68 -2.95
N PHE A 55 -0.04 22.82 -2.17
CA PHE A 55 0.45 22.38 -0.88
C PHE A 55 1.23 21.09 -1.01
N TYR A 56 2.29 20.96 -0.23
CA TYR A 56 3.03 19.70 -0.08
C TYR A 56 3.65 19.59 1.31
N SER A 57 3.78 18.37 1.79
CA SER A 57 4.45 18.05 3.04
C SER A 57 5.91 17.66 2.80
N LYS A 58 6.76 17.94 3.78
CA LYS A 58 8.18 17.56 3.76
C LYS A 58 8.69 17.37 5.19
N ASP A 59 9.39 16.26 5.43
CA ASP A 59 10.09 16.02 6.69
C ASP A 59 11.30 16.96 6.84
N THR A 60 11.78 17.15 8.06
CA THR A 60 13.01 17.92 8.33
C THR A 60 13.90 17.19 9.32
N ASP A 61 15.21 17.50 9.32
CA ASP A 61 16.13 16.93 10.32
C ASP A 61 15.91 17.52 11.73
N SER A 62 15.16 18.62 11.84
CA SER A 62 15.02 19.39 13.09
C SER A 62 13.72 19.10 13.85
N THR A 63 12.77 18.38 13.25
CA THR A 63 11.45 18.15 13.86
C THR A 63 10.98 16.71 13.65
N ASP A 64 10.27 16.15 14.64
CA ASP A 64 9.70 14.79 14.59
C ASP A 64 8.43 14.68 13.71
N TYR A 65 8.05 15.77 13.06
CA TYR A 65 6.82 15.90 12.29
C TYR A 65 7.12 16.58 10.95
N ALA A 66 6.40 16.18 9.91
CA ALA A 66 6.49 16.85 8.62
C ALA A 66 5.96 18.30 8.72
N GLN A 67 6.46 19.15 7.83
CA GLN A 67 6.06 20.54 7.66
C GLN A 67 5.30 20.71 6.34
N ILE A 68 4.33 21.61 6.32
CA ILE A 68 3.52 21.90 5.13
C ILE A 68 4.01 23.19 4.51
N TYR A 69 4.25 23.13 3.21
CA TYR A 69 4.65 24.25 2.39
C TYR A 69 3.55 24.60 1.40
N GLU A 70 3.37 25.89 1.14
CA GLU A 70 2.50 26.42 0.09
C GLU A 70 3.35 27.03 -1.01
N TYR A 71 3.19 26.54 -2.24
CA TYR A 71 3.70 27.19 -3.44
C TYR A 71 2.61 28.02 -4.10
N SER A 72 2.79 29.33 -4.19
CA SER A 72 1.86 30.26 -4.84
C SER A 72 2.14 30.36 -6.33
N LEU A 73 1.14 30.10 -7.17
CA LEU A 73 1.27 30.23 -8.63
C LEU A 73 1.48 31.69 -9.07
N LYS A 74 1.00 32.66 -8.28
CA LYS A 74 1.08 34.09 -8.60
C LYS A 74 2.48 34.66 -8.34
N SER A 75 3.04 34.41 -7.15
CA SER A 75 4.37 34.91 -6.78
C SER A 75 5.49 33.97 -7.24
N LYS A 76 5.18 32.69 -7.50
CA LYS A 76 6.15 31.63 -7.75
C LYS A 76 7.10 31.39 -6.57
N GLU A 77 6.62 31.66 -5.37
CA GLU A 77 7.37 31.50 -4.12
C GLU A 77 6.75 30.39 -3.26
N THR A 78 7.60 29.76 -2.46
CA THR A 78 7.19 28.77 -1.46
C THR A 78 7.27 29.40 -0.07
N THR A 79 6.23 29.21 0.74
CA THR A 79 6.19 29.61 2.15
C THR A 79 5.89 28.40 3.04
N LEU A 80 6.48 28.38 4.24
CA LEU A 80 6.11 27.43 5.30
C LEU A 80 4.81 27.91 5.94
N ILE A 81 3.78 27.06 5.96
CA ILE A 81 2.45 27.45 6.49
C ILE A 81 2.06 26.72 7.77
N GLY A 82 2.74 25.63 8.13
CA GLY A 82 2.45 24.92 9.37
C GLY A 82 3.08 23.54 9.48
N LEU A 83 2.60 22.78 10.47
CA LEU A 83 2.99 21.40 10.72
C LEU A 83 1.97 20.44 10.12
N ASP A 84 2.45 19.40 9.46
CA ASP A 84 1.65 18.28 9.03
C ASP A 84 1.42 17.35 10.21
N GLN A 85 0.29 17.55 10.87
CA GLN A 85 -0.23 16.57 11.80
C GLN A 85 -0.90 15.49 10.97
N ARG A 86 -0.15 14.39 10.74
CA ARG A 86 -0.47 13.21 9.92
C ARG A 86 -1.87 12.56 10.11
N ASN A 87 -2.71 13.11 11.00
CA ASN A 87 -4.07 12.70 11.31
C ASN A 87 -5.18 13.71 10.89
N GLY A 88 -4.90 14.76 10.10
CA GLY A 88 -5.86 15.87 9.99
C GLY A 88 -5.97 16.69 8.70
N LEU A 89 -5.27 16.38 7.61
CA LEU A 89 -5.30 17.28 6.44
C LEU A 89 -5.84 16.61 5.19
N ASN A 90 -7.15 16.40 5.15
CA ASN A 90 -7.85 16.14 3.90
C ASN A 90 -8.35 17.47 3.32
N TYR A 91 -7.51 18.18 2.56
CA TYR A 91 -8.00 19.23 1.65
C TYR A 91 -8.69 18.55 0.47
N TYR A 92 -10.02 18.33 0.55
CA TYR A 92 -10.79 17.92 -0.62
C TYR A 92 -11.00 19.14 -1.51
N ALA A 93 -10.46 19.09 -2.73
CA ALA A 93 -10.50 20.14 -3.75
C ALA A 93 -11.93 20.56 -4.22
N ASN A 94 -12.98 20.06 -3.59
CA ASN A 94 -14.37 20.33 -3.96
C ASN A 94 -15.34 20.51 -2.78
N SER A 95 -14.91 20.40 -1.52
CA SER A 95 -15.84 20.51 -0.38
C SER A 95 -15.47 21.63 0.59
N SER A 96 -16.49 22.37 0.97
CA SER A 96 -16.36 23.54 1.80
C SER A 96 -16.18 23.20 3.29
N LEU A 97 -16.46 21.95 3.72
CA LEU A 97 -16.23 21.47 5.09
C LEU A 97 -15.14 20.38 5.07
N LEU A 98 -14.14 20.56 5.92
CA LEU A 98 -12.95 19.72 6.04
C LEU A 98 -12.84 19.21 7.48
N LEU A 99 -12.23 18.05 7.67
CA LEU A 99 -11.97 17.50 9.00
C LEU A 99 -10.48 17.61 9.31
N ASN A 100 -10.15 18.27 10.42
CA ASN A 100 -8.79 18.35 10.95
C ASN A 100 -8.78 18.14 12.46
N ASN A 101 -8.05 17.12 12.95
CA ASN A 101 -7.94 16.82 14.37
C ASN A 101 -9.30 16.72 15.08
N ASN A 102 -10.26 16.04 14.47
CA ASN A 102 -11.66 15.94 14.91
C ASN A 102 -12.45 17.26 14.86
N GLU A 103 -11.84 18.38 14.50
CA GLU A 103 -12.53 19.63 14.22
C GLU A 103 -13.08 19.60 12.79
N LEU A 104 -14.40 19.67 12.66
CA LEU A 104 -15.06 19.92 11.39
C LEU A 104 -15.10 21.43 11.17
N TYR A 105 -14.52 21.92 10.08
CA TYR A 105 -14.45 23.37 9.81
C TYR A 105 -14.75 23.67 8.34
N TYR A 106 -15.33 24.84 8.10
CA TYR A 106 -15.59 25.36 6.77
C TYR A 106 -14.41 26.22 6.29
N PHE A 107 -13.98 26.06 5.04
CA PHE A 107 -13.04 26.97 4.41
C PHE A 107 -13.75 27.82 3.35
N ASP A 108 -13.83 29.12 3.61
CA ASP A 108 -14.39 30.07 2.66
C ASP A 108 -13.34 30.41 1.60
N SER A 109 -13.53 29.93 0.37
CA SER A 109 -12.58 30.20 -0.72
C SER A 109 -12.53 31.68 -1.15
N LYS A 110 -13.57 32.47 -0.87
CA LYS A 110 -13.61 33.91 -1.21
C LYS A 110 -12.93 34.76 -0.15
N SER A 111 -13.25 34.53 1.12
CA SER A 111 -12.66 35.29 2.24
C SER A 111 -11.35 34.70 2.75
N LYS A 112 -11.00 33.49 2.32
CA LYS A 112 -9.83 32.69 2.77
C LYS A 112 -9.84 32.39 4.26
N GLN A 113 -11.01 32.39 4.90
CA GLN A 113 -11.14 32.14 6.33
C GLN A 113 -11.56 30.71 6.63
N ARG A 114 -10.97 30.17 7.70
CA ARG A 114 -11.40 28.93 8.36
C ARG A 114 -12.45 29.27 9.41
N ILE A 115 -13.62 28.66 9.29
CA ILE A 115 -14.75 28.83 10.22
C ILE A 115 -15.00 27.48 10.89
N SER A 116 -14.69 27.37 12.18
CA SER A 116 -14.97 26.14 12.93
C SER A 116 -16.47 25.87 12.99
N VAL A 117 -16.86 24.62 12.75
CA VAL A 117 -18.28 24.19 12.71
C VAL A 117 -18.59 23.25 13.87
N ILE A 118 -17.77 22.22 14.07
CA ILE A 118 -17.85 21.32 15.22
C ILE A 118 -16.44 21.08 15.72
N ASP A 119 -16.11 21.65 16.88
CA ASP A 119 -14.89 21.34 17.61
C ASP A 119 -15.26 20.44 18.80
N SER A 120 -14.93 19.16 18.70
CA SER A 120 -15.13 18.21 19.80
C SER A 120 -14.06 17.13 19.80
N ARG A 121 -13.81 16.57 20.99
CA ARG A 121 -12.81 15.53 21.21
C ARG A 121 -13.16 14.20 20.52
N ASP A 122 -14.44 13.97 20.27
CA ASP A 122 -14.93 12.73 19.67
C ASP A 122 -14.42 12.60 18.23
N GLN A 123 -13.88 11.40 17.94
CA GLN A 123 -13.37 11.09 16.61
C GLN A 123 -14.50 11.08 15.58
N LYS A 124 -14.24 11.76 14.45
CA LYS A 124 -15.14 11.80 13.29
C LYS A 124 -14.49 11.09 12.12
N SER A 125 -15.28 10.37 11.34
CA SER A 125 -14.81 9.59 10.19
C SER A 125 -15.90 9.48 9.13
N GLU A 126 -15.60 8.88 7.97
CA GLU A 126 -16.57 8.56 6.91
C GLU A 126 -17.37 9.78 6.41
N LEU A 127 -16.68 10.91 6.20
CA LEU A 127 -17.29 12.16 5.73
C LEU A 127 -17.95 11.98 4.35
N GLN A 128 -19.23 12.35 4.26
CA GLN A 128 -20.02 12.28 3.03
C GLN A 128 -20.75 13.60 2.79
N HIS A 129 -20.38 14.30 1.72
CA HIS A 129 -21.07 15.51 1.29
C HIS A 129 -22.25 15.15 0.38
N VAL A 130 -23.43 15.69 0.68
CA VAL A 130 -24.64 15.48 -0.10
C VAL A 130 -25.29 16.82 -0.46
N ASN A 131 -26.26 16.77 -1.39
CA ASN A 131 -27.00 17.93 -1.87
C ASN A 131 -26.08 19.09 -2.30
N ASN A 132 -25.16 18.82 -3.25
CA ASN A 132 -24.19 19.79 -3.75
C ASN A 132 -23.39 20.51 -2.64
N ASN A 133 -22.92 19.75 -1.65
CA ASN A 133 -22.17 20.24 -0.49
C ASN A 133 -22.96 21.18 0.44
N GLN A 134 -24.31 21.11 0.45
CA GLN A 134 -25.15 21.84 1.41
C GLN A 134 -25.38 21.09 2.72
N LYS A 135 -24.97 19.82 2.79
CA LYS A 135 -25.02 19.00 4.00
C LYS A 135 -23.86 18.02 4.03
N VAL A 136 -23.32 17.78 5.21
CA VAL A 136 -22.26 16.79 5.43
C VAL A 136 -22.73 15.77 6.46
N TYR A 137 -22.45 14.52 6.18
CA TYR A 137 -22.64 13.41 7.08
C TYR A 137 -21.29 12.91 7.58
N PHE A 138 -21.23 12.44 8.82
CA PHE A 138 -20.02 11.87 9.40
C PHE A 138 -20.38 10.86 10.48
N ARG A 139 -19.51 9.87 10.66
CA ARG A 139 -19.60 8.89 11.74
C ARG A 139 -18.92 9.42 12.99
N GLN A 140 -19.63 9.34 14.12
CA GLN A 140 -19.12 9.63 15.47
C GLN A 140 -19.75 8.63 16.44
N ASN A 141 -18.97 8.02 17.33
CA ASN A 141 -19.46 7.05 18.34
C ASN A 141 -20.39 5.96 17.74
N ASN A 142 -19.97 5.34 16.63
CA ASN A 142 -20.73 4.34 15.85
C ASN A 142 -22.08 4.80 15.30
N ASN A 143 -22.31 6.11 15.24
CA ASN A 143 -23.55 6.68 14.73
C ASN A 143 -23.28 7.71 13.65
N LEU A 144 -24.24 7.81 12.73
CA LEU A 144 -24.21 8.79 11.65
C LEU A 144 -24.84 10.09 12.14
N PHE A 145 -24.12 11.18 11.95
CA PHE A 145 -24.59 12.53 12.21
C PHE A 145 -24.63 13.30 10.91
N SER A 146 -25.50 14.30 10.84
CA SER A 146 -25.60 15.22 9.71
C SER A 146 -25.52 16.66 10.19
N TYR A 147 -24.79 17.49 9.45
CA TYR A 147 -24.69 18.93 9.66
C TYR A 147 -25.14 19.68 8.41
N ALA A 148 -26.14 20.55 8.57
CA ALA A 148 -26.69 21.37 7.49
C ALA A 148 -26.10 22.80 7.53
N TYR A 149 -25.55 23.24 6.39
CA TYR A 149 -24.71 24.44 6.32
C TYR A 149 -25.55 25.72 6.47
N SER A 150 -26.70 25.77 5.81
CA SER A 150 -27.56 26.97 5.80
C SER A 150 -28.20 27.27 7.16
N THR A 151 -28.35 26.25 8.02
CA THR A 151 -29.06 26.38 9.30
C THR A 151 -28.18 26.15 10.52
N GLY A 152 -26.93 25.70 10.35
CA GLY A 152 -26.06 25.28 11.46
C GLY A 152 -26.59 24.09 12.26
N LYS A 153 -27.50 23.30 11.69
CA LYS A 153 -28.24 22.26 12.44
C LYS A 153 -27.45 20.95 12.42
N LEU A 154 -27.06 20.49 13.60
CA LEU A 154 -26.56 19.13 13.84
C LEU A 154 -27.73 18.20 14.16
N LYS A 155 -27.78 17.03 13.52
CA LYS A 155 -28.78 15.98 13.76
C LYS A 155 -28.10 14.62 13.82
N GLN A 156 -28.36 13.85 14.87
CA GLN A 156 -28.07 12.41 14.89
C GLN A 156 -29.10 11.67 14.02
N VAL A 157 -28.61 10.84 13.10
CA VAL A 157 -29.40 10.19 12.04
C VAL A 157 -29.59 8.71 12.31
N THR A 158 -28.66 8.06 13.02
CA THR A 158 -28.78 6.68 13.50
C THR A 158 -28.60 6.62 15.01
N ASN A 159 -29.19 5.62 15.66
CA ASN A 159 -28.87 5.26 17.04
C ASN A 159 -28.62 3.74 17.13
N PHE A 160 -27.42 3.31 16.76
CA PHE A 160 -26.98 1.92 16.88
C PHE A 160 -26.70 1.59 18.34
N GLU A 161 -27.45 0.63 18.88
CA GLU A 161 -27.26 0.14 20.25
C GLU A 161 -26.52 -1.20 20.22
N MET A 162 -25.39 -1.26 20.90
CA MET A 162 -24.88 -2.54 21.38
C MET A 162 -25.74 -2.91 22.58
N LYS A 163 -26.23 -4.16 22.69
CA LYS A 163 -26.87 -4.62 23.92
C LYS A 163 -25.94 -4.30 25.09
N SER A 164 -26.25 -3.26 25.86
CA SER A 164 -25.78 -3.20 27.23
C SER A 164 -26.38 -4.44 27.88
N LYS A 165 -25.59 -5.19 28.62
CA LYS A 165 -26.19 -6.07 29.63
C LYS A 165 -27.07 -5.13 30.44
N ASN A 166 -28.39 -5.24 30.30
CA ASN A 166 -29.30 -4.59 31.23
C ASN A 166 -28.85 -5.08 32.61
N ASN A 167 -28.19 -4.21 33.36
CA ASN A 167 -28.20 -4.33 34.80
C ASN A 167 -29.66 -4.11 35.13
N GLU A 168 -30.43 -5.20 35.21
CA GLU A 168 -31.71 -5.16 35.91
C GLU A 168 -31.37 -4.59 37.29
N GLU A 169 -31.77 -3.34 37.54
CA GLU A 169 -31.82 -2.81 38.89
C GLU A 169 -32.66 -3.82 39.67
N LYS A 170 -32.00 -4.57 40.57
CA LYS A 170 -32.70 -5.45 41.50
C LYS A 170 -33.60 -4.55 42.33
N ASN A 171 -34.89 -4.54 42.00
CA ASN A 171 -35.94 -4.00 42.84
C ASN A 171 -36.06 -4.89 44.09
N ASP A 172 -35.19 -4.64 45.05
CA ASP A 172 -35.28 -5.23 46.38
C ASP A 172 -36.48 -4.64 47.16
N TYR A 173 -36.77 -5.21 48.32
CA TYR A 173 -37.89 -4.77 49.15
C TYR A 173 -37.79 -3.29 49.53
N TYR A 174 -36.58 -2.80 49.84
CA TYR A 174 -36.34 -1.45 50.33
C TYR A 174 -36.56 -0.38 49.26
N SER A 175 -36.16 -0.64 48.01
CA SER A 175 -36.41 0.26 46.87
C SER A 175 -37.91 0.42 46.55
N LYS A 176 -38.71 -0.63 46.77
CA LYS A 176 -40.18 -0.56 46.67
C LYS A 176 -40.81 0.18 47.85
N GLU A 177 -40.32 -0.02 49.07
CA GLU A 177 -40.85 0.69 50.25
C GLU A 177 -40.58 2.20 50.20
N GLU A 178 -39.39 2.62 49.81
CA GLU A 178 -39.00 4.04 49.65
C GLU A 178 -39.92 4.76 48.65
N SER A 179 -40.31 4.10 47.56
CA SER A 179 -41.22 4.65 46.53
C SER A 179 -42.68 4.76 47.00
N VAL A 180 -43.07 4.01 48.04
CA VAL A 180 -44.39 4.09 48.69
C VAL A 180 -44.41 5.18 49.75
N LEU A 181 -43.32 5.34 50.51
CA LEU A 181 -43.22 6.22 51.66
C LEU A 181 -42.98 7.69 51.32
N PHE A 182 -42.29 8.00 50.21
CA PHE A 182 -41.92 9.38 49.88
C PHE A 182 -42.40 9.81 48.48
N ASP A 183 -43.27 10.82 48.44
CA ASP A 183 -43.77 11.42 47.19
C ASP A 183 -42.65 12.00 46.31
N TYR A 184 -41.51 12.37 46.90
CA TYR A 184 -40.30 12.79 46.20
C TYR A 184 -39.82 11.77 45.14
N TYR A 185 -39.89 10.47 45.44
CA TYR A 185 -39.49 9.42 44.49
C TYR A 185 -40.56 9.14 43.43
N LYS A 186 -41.84 9.34 43.75
CA LYS A 186 -42.93 9.31 42.74
C LYS A 186 -42.82 10.48 41.76
N ASP A 187 -42.43 11.66 42.23
CA ASP A 187 -42.22 12.84 41.38
C ASP A 187 -40.96 12.69 40.52
N GLN A 188 -39.89 12.09 41.05
CA GLN A 188 -38.72 11.68 40.25
C GLN A 188 -39.06 10.62 39.19
N GLN A 189 -39.93 9.66 39.48
CA GLN A 189 -40.43 8.70 38.48
C GLN A 189 -41.30 9.37 37.42
N LYS A 190 -42.18 10.31 37.78
CA LYS A 190 -42.95 11.11 36.82
C LYS A 190 -42.06 11.97 35.92
N LEU A 191 -40.98 12.54 36.46
CA LEU A 191 -39.97 13.27 35.68
C LEU A 191 -39.14 12.35 34.78
N LYS A 192 -38.83 11.12 35.20
CA LYS A 192 -38.23 10.07 34.35
C LYS A 192 -39.19 9.57 33.25
N ASN A 193 -40.50 9.63 33.49
CA ASN A 193 -41.58 9.19 32.59
C ASN A 193 -42.15 10.31 31.70
N LEU A 194 -41.56 11.52 31.70
CA LEU A 194 -41.81 12.48 30.62
C LEU A 194 -41.50 11.79 29.28
N PRO A 195 -42.33 11.94 28.24
CA PRO A 195 -42.10 11.29 26.96
C PRO A 195 -40.73 11.73 26.43
N LYS A 196 -39.73 10.85 26.57
CA LYS A 196 -38.49 10.97 25.82
C LYS A 196 -38.88 10.83 24.36
N LYS A 197 -38.29 11.69 23.53
CA LYS A 197 -38.38 11.55 22.08
C LYS A 197 -38.04 10.09 21.76
N GLU A 198 -38.95 9.35 21.12
CA GLU A 198 -38.79 7.91 20.89
C GLU A 198 -37.36 7.61 20.42
N ASP A 199 -36.62 6.84 21.23
CA ASP A 199 -35.28 6.42 20.90
C ASP A 199 -35.41 5.40 19.75
N PHE A 200 -35.18 5.85 18.52
CA PHE A 200 -35.19 4.99 17.34
C PHE A 200 -33.92 4.13 17.33
N ALA A 201 -33.92 3.03 18.09
CA ALA A 201 -32.76 2.16 18.24
C ALA A 201 -32.60 1.20 17.05
N ILE A 202 -31.41 1.16 16.46
CA ILE A 202 -31.03 0.15 15.47
C ILE A 202 -30.20 -0.92 16.19
N SER A 203 -30.78 -2.12 16.36
CA SER A 203 -30.05 -3.22 17.02
C SER A 203 -29.00 -3.82 16.09
N LEU A 204 -27.76 -3.88 16.57
CA LEU A 204 -26.68 -4.62 15.92
C LEU A 204 -26.62 -6.11 16.32
N ASN A 205 -27.53 -6.54 17.21
CA ASN A 205 -27.43 -7.83 17.90
C ASN A 205 -26.03 -8.01 18.54
N ASP A 206 -25.35 -9.12 18.24
CA ASP A 206 -24.00 -9.43 18.71
C ASP A 206 -22.89 -9.12 17.69
N LYS A 207 -23.22 -8.42 16.59
CA LYS A 207 -22.29 -8.07 15.51
C LYS A 207 -21.59 -6.73 15.73
N ASN A 208 -20.44 -6.57 15.09
CA ASN A 208 -19.70 -5.31 15.01
C ASN A 208 -20.18 -4.49 13.81
N LEU A 209 -20.28 -3.17 13.97
CA LEU A 209 -20.55 -2.23 12.88
C LEU A 209 -19.25 -1.82 12.18
N ASN A 210 -19.09 -2.21 10.93
CA ASN A 210 -17.86 -1.96 10.17
C ASN A 210 -17.86 -0.59 9.49
N SER A 211 -18.94 -0.20 8.82
CA SER A 211 -19.05 1.08 8.09
C SER A 211 -20.50 1.55 7.93
N ILE A 212 -20.70 2.86 7.69
CA ILE A 212 -22.01 3.49 7.48
C ILE A 212 -21.96 4.49 6.32
N GLN A 213 -22.87 4.37 5.36
CA GLN A 213 -22.97 5.27 4.21
C GLN A 213 -24.40 5.77 4.02
N ILE A 214 -24.57 7.01 3.55
CA ILE A 214 -25.87 7.64 3.27
C ILE A 214 -26.04 7.82 1.76
N SER A 215 -27.22 7.50 1.24
CA SER A 215 -27.54 7.75 -0.16
C SER A 215 -27.63 9.27 -0.45
N PRO A 216 -27.27 9.74 -1.66
CA PRO A 216 -27.34 11.15 -2.03
C PRO A 216 -28.72 11.82 -1.89
N ASN A 217 -29.81 11.07 -2.03
CA ASN A 217 -31.18 11.54 -1.78
C ASN A 217 -31.58 11.52 -0.29
N GLU A 218 -30.68 11.09 0.59
CA GLU A 218 -30.87 11.03 2.05
C GLU A 218 -32.02 10.11 2.49
N GLU A 219 -32.44 9.16 1.64
CA GLU A 219 -33.54 8.23 1.95
C GLU A 219 -33.06 6.90 2.56
N PHE A 220 -31.81 6.49 2.27
CA PHE A 220 -31.29 5.18 2.61
C PHE A 220 -29.92 5.27 3.28
N ILE A 221 -29.73 4.48 4.32
CA ILE A 221 -28.43 4.23 4.94
C ILE A 221 -28.02 2.80 4.62
N VAL A 222 -26.81 2.64 4.09
CA VAL A 222 -26.19 1.34 3.83
C VAL A 222 -25.12 1.12 4.90
N TYR A 223 -25.16 0.00 5.61
CA TYR A 223 -24.18 -0.29 6.64
C TYR A 223 -23.75 -1.75 6.63
N ARG A 224 -22.48 -1.99 6.98
CA ARG A 224 -21.90 -3.34 7.03
C ARG A 224 -21.74 -3.81 8.47
N THR A 225 -22.07 -5.06 8.70
CA THR A 225 -21.86 -5.71 10.00
C THR A 225 -21.12 -7.03 9.84
N SER A 226 -20.30 -7.38 10.81
CA SER A 226 -19.55 -8.65 10.87
C SER A 226 -19.66 -9.25 12.25
N ASP A 227 -19.52 -10.57 12.39
CA ASP A 227 -19.41 -11.14 13.73
C ASP A 227 -18.08 -10.73 14.39
N LYS A 228 -17.99 -10.93 15.70
CA LYS A 228 -16.75 -10.64 16.44
C LYS A 228 -15.65 -11.63 16.04
N SER A 229 -14.47 -11.08 15.72
CA SER A 229 -13.28 -11.86 15.40
C SER A 229 -12.84 -12.72 16.60
N LYS A 230 -12.35 -13.93 16.31
CA LYS A 230 -11.74 -14.87 17.27
C LYS A 230 -10.22 -14.99 17.06
N ASP A 231 -9.61 -13.96 16.46
CA ASP A 231 -8.20 -14.01 16.04
C ASP A 231 -7.26 -14.23 17.23
N LYS A 232 -6.25 -15.07 17.00
CA LYS A 232 -5.15 -15.30 17.95
C LYS A 232 -3.92 -14.53 17.49
N PHE A 233 -3.55 -13.52 18.27
CA PHE A 233 -2.38 -12.68 18.00
C PHE A 233 -1.11 -13.25 18.61
N THR A 234 0.01 -13.16 17.88
CA THR A 234 1.34 -13.48 18.41
C THR A 234 1.76 -12.43 19.44
N LYS A 235 2.39 -12.86 20.52
CA LYS A 235 2.95 -11.98 21.55
C LYS A 235 4.40 -11.64 21.20
N VAL A 236 4.72 -10.35 21.11
CA VAL A 236 6.06 -9.85 20.83
C VAL A 236 6.66 -9.29 22.12
N PRO A 237 7.73 -9.91 22.66
CA PRO A 237 8.41 -9.41 23.85
C PRO A 237 9.37 -8.27 23.51
N HIS A 238 9.24 -7.17 24.24
CA HIS A 238 10.16 -6.03 24.23
C HIS A 238 11.12 -6.18 25.39
N TYR A 239 12.31 -6.70 25.13
CA TYR A 239 13.33 -6.97 26.17
C TYR A 239 14.00 -5.71 26.70
N ILE A 240 13.96 -4.60 25.95
CA ILE A 240 14.50 -3.31 26.37
C ILE A 240 13.34 -2.32 26.48
N ALA A 241 12.93 -2.02 27.71
CA ALA A 241 11.87 -1.07 28.02
C ALA A 241 12.32 -0.05 29.08
N LYS A 242 11.64 1.10 29.14
CA LYS A 242 12.04 2.23 30.01
C LYS A 242 12.04 1.89 31.50
N ASP A 243 11.17 0.98 31.92
CA ASP A 243 11.03 0.52 33.30
C ASP A 243 11.97 -0.65 33.65
N GLY A 244 12.73 -1.16 32.68
CA GLY A 244 13.63 -2.31 32.84
C GLY A 244 12.93 -3.67 32.82
N TYR A 245 11.61 -3.73 32.61
CA TYR A 245 10.85 -4.98 32.56
C TYR A 245 10.45 -5.33 31.12
N THR A 246 10.37 -6.62 30.81
CA THR A 246 9.89 -7.05 29.49
C THR A 246 8.43 -6.66 29.31
N GLN A 247 8.15 -5.90 28.24
CA GLN A 247 6.79 -5.53 27.84
C GLN A 247 6.30 -6.46 26.73
N ILE A 248 4.98 -6.64 26.60
CA ILE A 248 4.40 -7.53 25.59
C ILE A 248 3.45 -6.72 24.70
N GLU A 249 3.70 -6.75 23.39
CA GLU A 249 2.79 -6.24 22.37
C GLU A 249 2.15 -7.38 21.57
N ASN A 250 1.03 -7.11 20.90
CA ASN A 250 0.40 -8.04 19.98
C ASN A 250 0.86 -7.74 18.54
N ALA A 251 1.41 -8.74 17.85
CA ALA A 251 1.59 -8.70 16.40
C ALA A 251 0.38 -9.29 15.67
N ARG A 252 0.42 -9.31 14.35
CA ARG A 252 -0.66 -9.83 13.49
C ARG A 252 -0.98 -11.31 13.76
N ALA A 253 -2.23 -11.70 13.49
CA ALA A 253 -2.66 -13.09 13.51
C ALA A 253 -2.09 -13.87 12.29
N LYS A 254 -1.97 -15.19 12.44
CA LYS A 254 -1.45 -16.08 11.39
C LYS A 254 -2.51 -16.37 10.33
N VAL A 255 -2.06 -16.70 9.12
CA VAL A 255 -2.94 -17.20 8.04
C VAL A 255 -3.75 -18.42 8.51
N GLY A 256 -4.95 -18.58 7.96
CA GLY A 256 -5.92 -19.59 8.42
C GLY A 256 -6.64 -19.26 9.74
N THR A 257 -6.00 -18.52 10.66
CA THR A 257 -6.62 -18.20 11.97
C THR A 257 -7.60 -17.03 11.90
N LYS A 258 -7.49 -16.18 10.87
CA LYS A 258 -8.40 -15.07 10.64
C LYS A 258 -9.73 -15.57 10.10
N THR A 259 -10.75 -15.56 10.95
CA THR A 259 -12.13 -15.82 10.53
C THR A 259 -12.71 -14.50 10.03
N LEU A 260 -12.69 -14.26 8.72
CA LEU A 260 -13.64 -13.29 8.15
C LEU A 260 -15.01 -13.96 8.32
N THR A 261 -15.74 -13.51 9.33
CA THR A 261 -17.08 -13.96 9.68
C THR A 261 -18.09 -13.40 8.69
N ASP A 262 -19.33 -13.91 8.69
CA ASP A 262 -20.39 -13.49 7.75
C ASP A 262 -20.56 -11.97 7.72
N ILE A 263 -20.03 -11.35 6.66
CA ILE A 263 -20.18 -9.91 6.39
C ILE A 263 -21.57 -9.71 5.78
N GLU A 264 -22.36 -8.87 6.43
CA GLU A 264 -23.70 -8.52 5.97
C GLU A 264 -23.73 -7.09 5.47
N LEU A 265 -24.42 -6.86 4.36
CA LEU A 265 -24.74 -5.52 3.88
C LEU A 265 -26.22 -5.26 4.13
N ASN A 266 -26.49 -4.29 4.99
CA ASN A 266 -27.83 -3.94 5.46
C ASN A 266 -28.24 -2.58 4.89
N ILE A 267 -29.53 -2.44 4.59
CA ILE A 267 -30.13 -1.20 4.13
C ILE A 267 -31.18 -0.76 5.13
N TYR A 268 -31.02 0.44 5.66
CA TYR A 268 -31.99 1.13 6.48
C TYR A 268 -32.70 2.20 5.65
N ASN A 269 -34.01 2.05 5.44
CA ASN A 269 -34.85 3.08 4.84
C ASN A 269 -35.35 4.01 5.95
N ILE A 270 -34.92 5.26 5.90
CA ILE A 270 -35.14 6.25 6.98
C ILE A 270 -36.61 6.64 7.08
N SER A 271 -37.30 6.82 5.95
CA SER A 271 -38.70 7.30 5.95
C SER A 271 -39.69 6.23 6.37
N LYS A 272 -39.36 4.95 6.13
CA LYS A 272 -40.20 3.81 6.47
C LYS A 272 -39.81 3.12 7.77
N ASP A 273 -38.75 3.60 8.42
CA ASP A 273 -38.14 2.99 9.60
C ASP A 273 -38.00 1.45 9.47
N SER A 274 -37.36 1.02 8.38
CA SER A 274 -37.27 -0.41 8.05
C SER A 274 -35.87 -0.80 7.61
N ILE A 275 -35.45 -1.96 8.08
CA ILE A 275 -34.12 -2.53 7.82
C ILE A 275 -34.30 -3.85 7.06
N TYR A 276 -33.47 -4.08 6.06
CA TYR A 276 -33.38 -5.37 5.40
C TYR A 276 -31.95 -5.66 4.98
N ARG A 277 -31.61 -6.96 5.01
CA ARG A 277 -30.32 -7.50 4.58
C ARG A 277 -30.37 -7.81 3.08
N LEU A 278 -29.28 -7.54 2.37
CA LEU A 278 -29.13 -7.98 0.99
C LEU A 278 -28.74 -9.46 0.92
N ASP A 279 -29.40 -10.18 0.01
CA ASP A 279 -29.10 -11.58 -0.31
C ASP A 279 -28.25 -11.66 -1.58
N PHE A 280 -27.14 -12.40 -1.49
CA PHE A 280 -26.17 -12.59 -2.58
C PHE A 280 -26.14 -14.05 -3.07
N SER A 281 -27.04 -14.92 -2.60
CA SER A 281 -27.07 -16.35 -2.96
C SER A 281 -27.31 -16.61 -4.45
N PHE A 282 -27.74 -15.59 -5.19
CA PHE A 282 -27.98 -15.65 -6.64
C PHE A 282 -26.72 -15.42 -7.49
N LEU A 283 -25.60 -15.00 -6.89
CA LEU A 283 -24.38 -14.67 -7.62
C LEU A 283 -23.85 -15.89 -8.38
N ASN A 284 -23.44 -15.67 -9.63
CA ASN A 284 -22.94 -16.72 -10.50
C ASN A 284 -21.70 -17.39 -9.89
N GLY A 285 -21.68 -18.72 -9.84
CA GLY A 285 -20.53 -19.46 -9.33
C GLY A 285 -20.26 -19.30 -7.83
N ILE A 286 -21.21 -18.80 -7.04
CA ILE A 286 -21.04 -18.61 -5.58
C ILE A 286 -20.71 -19.90 -4.83
N ARG A 287 -21.09 -21.06 -5.38
CA ARG A 287 -20.73 -22.40 -4.87
C ARG A 287 -19.66 -23.12 -5.70
N LYS A 288 -19.07 -22.46 -6.70
CA LYS A 288 -18.00 -23.07 -7.53
C LYS A 288 -16.82 -23.41 -6.63
N ARG A 289 -16.45 -24.69 -6.55
CA ARG A 289 -15.26 -25.12 -5.81
C ARG A 289 -13.98 -24.67 -6.53
N PRO A 290 -12.96 -24.18 -5.79
CA PRO A 290 -11.66 -23.86 -6.39
C PRO A 290 -10.98 -25.10 -7.00
N ALA A 291 -10.40 -24.98 -8.19
CA ALA A 291 -9.88 -26.14 -8.93
C ALA A 291 -8.76 -26.89 -8.20
N TYR A 292 -7.93 -26.21 -7.40
CA TYR A 292 -6.83 -26.84 -6.65
C TYR A 292 -7.31 -27.92 -5.67
N GLN A 293 -8.57 -27.86 -5.22
CA GLN A 293 -9.10 -28.86 -4.28
C GLN A 293 -9.32 -30.24 -4.94
N ASN A 294 -9.33 -30.31 -6.28
CA ASN A 294 -9.36 -31.58 -7.00
C ASN A 294 -8.12 -32.44 -6.70
N GLU A 295 -6.95 -31.82 -6.45
CA GLU A 295 -5.72 -32.54 -6.06
C GLU A 295 -5.85 -33.22 -4.69
N TYR A 296 -6.80 -32.76 -3.86
CA TYR A 296 -7.14 -33.34 -2.57
C TYR A 296 -8.37 -34.26 -2.65
N GLY A 297 -8.90 -34.54 -3.85
CA GLY A 297 -10.06 -35.41 -4.06
C GLY A 297 -11.42 -34.76 -3.83
N PHE A 298 -11.49 -33.44 -3.60
CA PHE A 298 -12.75 -32.73 -3.47
C PHE A 298 -13.22 -32.22 -4.83
N THR A 299 -14.32 -32.77 -5.33
CA THR A 299 -14.92 -32.42 -6.63
C THR A 299 -16.33 -31.86 -6.46
N GLY A 300 -16.89 -31.26 -7.52
CA GLY A 300 -18.26 -30.72 -7.52
C GLY A 300 -18.37 -29.37 -6.81
N GLU A 301 -19.60 -28.94 -6.51
CA GLU A 301 -19.86 -27.66 -5.85
C GLU A 301 -19.60 -27.71 -4.34
N LEU A 302 -19.52 -26.53 -3.73
CA LEU A 302 -19.53 -26.35 -2.27
C LEU A 302 -20.95 -26.58 -1.74
N GLU A 303 -21.05 -27.15 -0.54
CA GLU A 303 -22.35 -27.35 0.14
C GLU A 303 -23.01 -26.02 0.51
N ASN A 304 -22.19 -25.02 0.86
CA ASN A 304 -22.61 -23.68 1.23
C ASN A 304 -22.01 -22.64 0.28
N ASP A 305 -22.64 -21.47 0.23
CA ASP A 305 -22.12 -20.31 -0.49
C ASP A 305 -20.73 -19.93 0.04
N LYS A 306 -19.88 -19.45 -0.86
CA LYS A 306 -18.60 -18.84 -0.48
C LYS A 306 -18.84 -17.69 0.50
N ILE A 307 -17.96 -17.59 1.50
CA ILE A 307 -17.93 -16.42 2.38
C ILE A 307 -17.55 -15.21 1.53
N LEU A 308 -18.31 -14.13 1.69
CA LEU A 308 -18.19 -12.92 0.87
C LEU A 308 -17.51 -11.79 1.64
N VAL A 309 -16.62 -11.09 0.97
CA VAL A 309 -16.12 -9.77 1.36
C VAL A 309 -16.86 -8.72 0.55
N ILE A 310 -17.60 -7.85 1.24
CA ILE A 310 -18.39 -6.80 0.60
C ILE A 310 -17.65 -5.46 0.76
N HIS A 311 -17.30 -4.82 -0.34
CA HIS A 311 -16.60 -3.54 -0.36
C HIS A 311 -17.55 -2.35 -0.18
N GLU A 312 -16.98 -1.16 -0.02
CA GLU A 312 -17.75 0.09 0.08
C GLU A 312 -18.65 0.29 -1.14
N VAL A 313 -19.88 0.79 -0.94
CA VAL A 313 -20.83 1.02 -2.05
C VAL A 313 -20.58 2.37 -2.72
N ASP A 314 -20.81 2.45 -4.03
CA ASP A 314 -20.76 3.69 -4.79
C ASP A 314 -22.18 4.07 -5.25
N PHE A 315 -22.72 5.18 -4.75
CA PHE A 315 -24.07 5.61 -5.09
C PHE A 315 -24.12 6.35 -6.43
N SER A 316 -25.16 6.07 -7.21
CA SER A 316 -25.57 6.90 -8.34
C SER A 316 -25.88 8.32 -7.86
N LYS A 317 -25.80 9.31 -8.76
CA LYS A 317 -26.00 10.73 -8.42
C LYS A 317 -27.37 11.00 -7.79
N SER A 318 -28.41 10.31 -8.26
CA SER A 318 -29.75 10.43 -7.69
C SER A 318 -29.92 9.73 -6.33
N GLY A 319 -29.05 8.79 -5.99
CA GLY A 319 -29.21 7.89 -4.85
C GLY A 319 -30.23 6.76 -5.07
N ASN A 320 -30.76 6.59 -6.28
CA ASN A 320 -31.70 5.51 -6.61
C ASN A 320 -31.02 4.15 -6.83
N PHE A 321 -29.73 4.16 -7.12
CA PHE A 321 -28.91 2.97 -7.31
C PHE A 321 -27.62 3.00 -6.49
N ALA A 322 -27.13 1.81 -6.11
CA ALA A 322 -25.80 1.60 -5.54
C ALA A 322 -25.04 0.52 -6.32
N LEU A 323 -23.81 0.81 -6.71
CA LEU A 323 -22.85 -0.16 -7.26
C LEU A 323 -22.08 -0.79 -6.11
N ILE A 324 -21.99 -2.12 -6.12
CA ILE A 324 -21.42 -2.94 -5.04
C ILE A 324 -20.37 -3.85 -5.65
N SER A 325 -19.15 -3.84 -5.10
CA SER A 325 -18.13 -4.84 -5.40
C SER A 325 -18.11 -5.89 -4.31
N ILE A 326 -18.18 -7.16 -4.70
CA ILE A 326 -18.18 -8.32 -3.82
C ILE A 326 -17.01 -9.21 -4.23
N LYS A 327 -16.28 -9.76 -3.27
CA LYS A 327 -15.20 -10.71 -3.51
C LYS A 327 -15.44 -11.97 -2.69
N SER A 328 -15.08 -13.14 -3.19
CA SER A 328 -15.03 -14.32 -2.34
C SER A 328 -13.83 -14.22 -1.38
N GLN A 329 -13.95 -14.79 -0.18
CA GLN A 329 -12.86 -14.79 0.80
C GLN A 329 -11.60 -15.50 0.31
N ASP A 330 -11.76 -16.52 -0.54
CA ASP A 330 -10.65 -17.23 -1.20
C ASP A 330 -10.05 -16.44 -2.38
N ASN A 331 -10.58 -15.24 -2.66
CA ASN A 331 -10.14 -14.29 -3.67
C ASN A 331 -10.19 -14.81 -5.13
N LYS A 332 -10.87 -15.93 -5.37
CA LYS A 332 -11.03 -16.54 -6.71
C LYS A 332 -12.07 -15.83 -7.56
N ASP A 333 -13.06 -15.24 -6.93
CA ASP A 333 -14.21 -14.65 -7.59
C ASP A 333 -14.43 -13.22 -7.12
N ARG A 334 -14.84 -12.39 -8.07
CA ARG A 334 -15.27 -11.02 -7.83
C ARG A 334 -16.53 -10.77 -8.63
N TRP A 335 -17.53 -10.20 -7.98
CA TRP A 335 -18.78 -9.80 -8.61
C TRP A 335 -18.95 -8.30 -8.49
N LEU A 336 -19.54 -7.70 -9.52
CA LEU A 336 -20.13 -6.38 -9.43
C LEU A 336 -21.64 -6.53 -9.52
N ALA A 337 -22.34 -5.82 -8.64
CA ALA A 337 -23.80 -5.81 -8.61
C ALA A 337 -24.32 -4.38 -8.46
N ILE A 338 -25.50 -4.12 -9.03
CA ILE A 338 -26.23 -2.88 -8.84
C ILE A 338 -27.50 -3.17 -8.05
N TYR A 339 -27.69 -2.42 -6.97
CA TYR A 339 -28.93 -2.41 -6.20
C TYR A 339 -29.81 -1.25 -6.62
N ASP A 340 -31.06 -1.53 -7.00
CA ASP A 340 -32.12 -0.54 -7.22
C ASP A 340 -32.94 -0.39 -5.93
N PHE A 341 -32.84 0.77 -5.28
CA PHE A 341 -33.51 1.03 -4.01
C PHE A 341 -35.04 1.12 -4.13
N LYS A 342 -35.55 1.53 -5.30
CA LYS A 342 -36.99 1.68 -5.55
C LYS A 342 -37.62 0.33 -5.88
N ALA A 343 -36.99 -0.43 -6.77
CA ALA A 343 -37.44 -1.77 -7.14
C ALA A 343 -37.13 -2.82 -6.06
N LYS A 344 -36.27 -2.48 -5.09
CA LYS A 344 -35.70 -3.39 -4.09
C LYS A 344 -35.06 -4.63 -4.73
N LYS A 345 -34.32 -4.40 -5.81
CA LYS A 345 -33.76 -5.47 -6.63
C LYS A 345 -32.26 -5.34 -6.73
N LEU A 346 -31.55 -6.39 -6.36
CA LEU A 346 -30.13 -6.55 -6.61
C LEU A 346 -29.93 -7.31 -7.92
N LYS A 347 -28.96 -6.88 -8.74
CA LYS A 347 -28.63 -7.50 -10.01
C LYS A 347 -27.12 -7.57 -10.19
N GLU A 348 -26.62 -8.77 -10.47
CA GLU A 348 -25.24 -8.96 -10.93
C GLU A 348 -25.08 -8.36 -12.33
N ILE A 349 -23.99 -7.63 -12.53
CA ILE A 349 -23.64 -7.00 -13.82
C ILE A 349 -22.33 -7.54 -14.39
N GLU A 350 -21.50 -8.17 -13.56
CA GLU A 350 -20.19 -8.70 -13.93
C GLU A 350 -19.77 -9.79 -12.93
N HIS A 351 -19.17 -10.87 -13.44
CA HIS A 351 -18.52 -11.91 -12.66
C HIS A 351 -17.13 -12.19 -13.24
N GLN A 352 -16.10 -11.96 -12.43
CA GLN A 352 -14.71 -12.25 -12.73
C GLN A 352 -14.28 -13.48 -11.94
N HIS A 353 -13.57 -14.39 -12.60
CA HIS A 353 -13.02 -15.59 -11.99
C HIS A 353 -11.54 -15.78 -12.35
N ASN A 354 -10.73 -16.18 -11.37
CA ASN A 354 -9.36 -16.61 -11.57
C ASN A 354 -9.01 -17.78 -10.65
N GLU A 355 -8.41 -18.84 -11.20
CA GLU A 355 -8.05 -20.03 -10.42
C GLU A 355 -6.97 -19.74 -9.35
N ALA A 356 -6.12 -18.74 -9.58
CA ALA A 356 -5.14 -18.22 -8.64
C ALA A 356 -5.73 -17.13 -7.73
N TRP A 357 -5.82 -15.88 -8.14
CA TRP A 357 -6.60 -14.86 -7.41
C TRP A 357 -6.79 -13.59 -8.23
N ILE A 358 -7.86 -12.85 -7.90
CA ILE A 358 -8.16 -11.52 -8.45
C ILE A 358 -7.48 -10.46 -7.58
N GLY A 359 -6.73 -9.57 -8.21
CA GLY A 359 -5.94 -8.57 -7.48
C GLY A 359 -5.02 -7.69 -8.32
N GLY A 360 -5.28 -7.55 -9.63
CA GLY A 360 -4.54 -6.63 -10.49
C GLY A 360 -4.68 -5.17 -10.06
N PRO A 361 -3.80 -4.28 -10.55
CA PRO A 361 -3.75 -2.89 -10.13
C PRO A 361 -5.09 -2.20 -10.34
N GLY A 362 -5.49 -1.41 -9.32
CA GLY A 362 -6.75 -0.70 -9.26
C GLY A 362 -8.01 -1.56 -9.05
N ILE A 363 -7.90 -2.89 -9.06
CA ILE A 363 -8.86 -3.77 -8.38
C ILE A 363 -8.44 -3.87 -6.92
N SER A 364 -9.39 -3.73 -5.98
CA SER A 364 -9.03 -3.69 -4.57
C SER A 364 -8.44 -5.02 -4.09
N GLY A 365 -7.16 -5.00 -3.72
CA GLY A 365 -6.49 -6.10 -3.02
C GLY A 365 -6.76 -6.11 -1.51
N TRP A 366 -7.37 -5.04 -0.98
CA TRP A 366 -7.65 -4.88 0.45
C TRP A 366 -9.14 -5.06 0.74
N ASN A 367 -9.45 -5.88 1.73
CA ASN A 367 -10.83 -6.08 2.17
C ASN A 367 -11.47 -4.75 2.56
N PHE A 368 -12.75 -4.60 2.22
CA PHE A 368 -13.61 -3.45 2.55
C PHE A 368 -13.36 -2.14 1.81
N ILE A 369 -12.23 -1.97 1.10
CA ILE A 369 -11.90 -0.78 0.30
C ILE A 369 -12.36 -0.97 -1.15
N LYS A 370 -12.99 0.02 -1.78
CA LYS A 370 -13.35 -0.09 -3.21
C LYS A 370 -12.14 0.12 -4.13
N GLY A 371 -12.13 -0.58 -5.27
CA GLY A 371 -11.15 -0.33 -6.35
C GLY A 371 -11.60 0.81 -7.27
N ASN A 372 -10.95 0.97 -8.42
CA ASN A 372 -11.34 1.91 -9.47
C ASN A 372 -12.63 1.41 -10.13
N MET A 373 -13.74 1.95 -9.65
CA MET A 373 -15.06 1.80 -10.23
C MET A 373 -15.90 3.00 -9.85
N GLY A 374 -16.93 3.28 -10.64
CA GLY A 374 -17.95 4.24 -10.24
C GLY A 374 -18.87 4.65 -11.37
N TRP A 375 -19.78 5.55 -11.06
CA TRP A 375 -20.77 6.03 -12.02
C TRP A 375 -20.17 7.06 -12.99
N ILE A 376 -20.34 6.85 -14.30
CA ILE A 376 -20.12 7.89 -15.32
C ILE A 376 -21.30 8.85 -15.37
N ASN A 377 -22.51 8.29 -15.32
CA ASN A 377 -23.76 9.03 -15.18
C ASN A 377 -24.78 8.15 -14.44
N GLU A 378 -26.06 8.49 -14.48
CA GLU A 378 -27.11 7.78 -13.75
C GLU A 378 -27.27 6.30 -14.12
N TYR A 379 -26.89 5.88 -15.33
CA TYR A 379 -27.16 4.54 -15.86
C TYR A 379 -25.92 3.83 -16.41
N GLN A 380 -24.74 4.43 -16.28
CA GLN A 380 -23.49 3.90 -16.80
C GLN A 380 -22.44 3.89 -15.71
N VAL A 381 -21.78 2.75 -15.52
CA VAL A 381 -20.71 2.56 -14.54
C VAL A 381 -19.46 2.08 -15.23
N TYR A 382 -18.31 2.62 -14.84
CA TYR A 382 -17.02 2.08 -15.22
C TYR A 382 -16.46 1.19 -14.11
N PHE A 383 -15.64 0.22 -14.47
CA PHE A 383 -14.95 -0.67 -13.54
C PHE A 383 -13.70 -1.27 -14.18
N GLN A 384 -12.80 -1.82 -13.37
CA GLN A 384 -11.66 -2.61 -13.86
C GLN A 384 -11.92 -4.11 -13.88
N SER A 385 -11.38 -4.77 -14.90
CA SER A 385 -11.33 -6.23 -15.06
C SER A 385 -9.96 -6.65 -15.59
N GLU A 386 -9.48 -7.81 -15.16
CA GLU A 386 -8.28 -8.46 -15.69
C GLU A 386 -8.63 -9.50 -16.77
N GLU A 387 -9.84 -9.48 -17.35
CA GLU A 387 -10.30 -10.51 -18.30
C GLU A 387 -9.36 -10.68 -19.51
N SER A 388 -8.74 -9.59 -19.98
CA SER A 388 -7.80 -9.61 -21.11
C SER A 388 -6.39 -10.11 -20.75
N GLY A 389 -6.16 -10.48 -19.49
CA GLY A 389 -4.82 -10.76 -18.96
C GLY A 389 -4.14 -9.54 -18.32
N TYR A 390 -4.66 -8.33 -18.53
CA TYR A 390 -4.17 -7.07 -17.95
C TYR A 390 -5.34 -6.28 -17.33
N SER A 391 -5.08 -5.50 -16.28
CA SER A 391 -6.12 -4.68 -15.63
C SER A 391 -6.53 -3.49 -16.50
N HIS A 392 -7.68 -3.60 -17.17
CA HIS A 392 -8.25 -2.59 -18.08
C HIS A 392 -9.61 -2.08 -17.63
N LEU A 393 -10.03 -0.94 -18.19
CA LEU A 393 -11.32 -0.33 -17.90
C LEU A 393 -12.43 -0.84 -18.83
N TYR A 394 -13.59 -1.05 -18.24
CA TYR A 394 -14.82 -1.48 -18.88
C TYR A 394 -15.96 -0.54 -18.49
N LEU A 395 -16.93 -0.39 -19.37
CA LEU A 395 -18.15 0.40 -19.17
C LEU A 395 -19.36 -0.52 -19.28
N TYR A 396 -20.16 -0.62 -18.22
CA TYR A 396 -21.46 -1.27 -18.24
C TYR A 396 -22.57 -0.22 -18.35
N ASP A 397 -23.49 -0.43 -19.30
CA ASP A 397 -24.65 0.41 -19.55
C ASP A 397 -25.94 -0.33 -19.15
N MET A 398 -26.65 0.20 -18.17
CA MET A 398 -27.87 -0.40 -17.61
C MET A 398 -29.05 -0.39 -18.57
N LYS A 399 -29.12 0.56 -19.52
CA LYS A 399 -30.24 0.70 -20.45
C LYS A 399 -30.17 -0.36 -21.54
N SER A 400 -28.98 -0.55 -22.09
CA SER A 400 -28.71 -1.57 -23.11
C SER A 400 -28.40 -2.95 -22.52
N ASN A 401 -28.11 -3.02 -21.21
CA ASN A 401 -27.64 -4.21 -20.52
C ASN A 401 -26.39 -4.81 -21.21
N SER A 402 -25.39 -3.97 -21.49
CA SER A 402 -24.18 -4.38 -22.19
C SER A 402 -22.91 -3.80 -21.56
N THR A 403 -21.83 -4.57 -21.63
CA THR A 403 -20.47 -4.19 -21.20
C THR A 403 -19.59 -3.96 -22.43
N LYS A 404 -18.72 -2.95 -22.39
CA LYS A 404 -17.74 -2.65 -23.44
C LYS A 404 -16.40 -2.26 -22.82
N ALA A 405 -15.30 -2.77 -23.38
CA ALA A 405 -13.96 -2.31 -23.02
C ALA A 405 -13.77 -0.84 -23.43
N LEU A 406 -13.21 -0.04 -22.51
CA LEU A 406 -12.77 1.34 -22.75
C LEU A 406 -11.27 1.41 -23.09
N THR A 407 -10.48 0.46 -22.59
CA THR A 407 -9.03 0.36 -22.84
C THR A 407 -8.64 -1.09 -23.14
N SER A 408 -7.49 -1.27 -23.80
CA SER A 408 -6.94 -2.58 -24.15
C SER A 408 -5.46 -2.48 -24.48
N GLY A 409 -4.73 -3.59 -24.34
CA GLY A 409 -3.31 -3.73 -24.72
C GLY A 409 -2.48 -4.39 -23.62
N ASP A 410 -1.19 -4.57 -23.88
CA ASP A 410 -0.25 -5.26 -22.98
C ASP A 410 0.34 -4.32 -21.92
N PHE A 411 -0.54 -3.64 -21.20
CA PHE A 411 -0.23 -2.71 -20.12
C PHE A 411 -1.39 -2.64 -19.12
N GLU A 412 -1.14 -2.11 -17.94
CA GLU A 412 -2.07 -2.05 -16.83
C GLU A 412 -2.47 -0.61 -16.49
N ILE A 413 -3.71 -0.46 -16.03
CA ILE A 413 -4.23 0.78 -15.46
C ILE A 413 -4.12 0.71 -13.94
N HIS A 414 -3.48 1.72 -13.33
CA HIS A 414 -3.27 1.77 -11.88
C HIS A 414 -4.27 2.69 -11.18
N ASN A 415 -4.46 3.91 -11.69
CA ASN A 415 -5.34 4.91 -11.07
C ASN A 415 -6.29 5.50 -12.11
N VAL A 416 -7.51 5.83 -11.66
CA VAL A 416 -8.56 6.42 -12.50
C VAL A 416 -9.26 7.53 -11.74
N GLU A 417 -9.36 8.70 -12.37
CA GLU A 417 -10.13 9.84 -11.87
C GLU A 417 -11.14 10.30 -12.93
N LEU A 418 -12.40 10.47 -12.56
CA LEU A 418 -13.43 10.97 -13.46
C LEU A 418 -13.36 12.50 -13.56
N SER A 419 -13.34 13.02 -14.79
CA SER A 419 -13.32 14.48 -14.99
C SER A 419 -14.58 15.14 -14.44
N LYS A 420 -14.49 16.44 -14.10
CA LYS A 420 -15.65 17.25 -13.65
C LYS A 420 -16.78 17.27 -14.68
N SER A 421 -16.43 17.30 -15.96
CA SER A 421 -17.37 17.19 -17.07
C SER A 421 -17.97 15.80 -17.25
N ARG A 422 -17.39 14.76 -16.62
CA ARG A 422 -17.75 13.34 -16.71
C ARG A 422 -17.70 12.79 -18.14
N LYS A 423 -16.95 13.45 -19.02
CA LYS A 423 -16.74 13.05 -20.43
C LYS A 423 -15.41 12.31 -20.62
N HIS A 424 -14.49 12.47 -19.68
CA HIS A 424 -13.16 11.89 -19.75
C HIS A 424 -12.79 11.19 -18.43
N LEU A 425 -11.90 10.22 -18.53
CA LEU A 425 -11.20 9.62 -17.40
C LEU A 425 -9.72 10.04 -17.46
N PHE A 426 -9.17 10.53 -16.37
CA PHE A 426 -7.73 10.70 -16.21
C PHE A 426 -7.15 9.42 -15.63
N ILE A 427 -6.09 8.91 -16.26
CA ILE A 427 -5.61 7.55 -16.02
C ILE A 427 -4.10 7.56 -15.78
N THR A 428 -3.65 6.84 -14.75
CA THR A 428 -2.25 6.42 -14.63
C THR A 428 -2.09 5.01 -15.18
N ALA A 429 -1.14 4.80 -16.09
CA ALA A 429 -0.87 3.49 -16.71
C ALA A 429 0.62 3.29 -16.98
N ASN A 430 1.06 2.05 -17.19
CA ASN A 430 2.45 1.69 -17.48
C ASN A 430 2.68 1.34 -18.97
N LYS A 431 2.02 2.09 -19.87
CA LYS A 431 1.93 1.75 -21.29
C LYS A 431 3.25 1.85 -22.06
N THR A 432 4.13 2.79 -21.70
CA THR A 432 5.43 2.95 -22.37
C THR A 432 6.45 1.90 -21.95
N HIS A 433 6.42 1.49 -20.68
CA HIS A 433 7.25 0.45 -20.09
C HIS A 433 6.63 0.00 -18.77
N PRO A 434 6.70 -1.29 -18.37
CA PRO A 434 6.18 -1.76 -17.08
C PRO A 434 6.71 -0.98 -15.86
N GLY A 435 7.95 -0.50 -16.00
CA GLY A 435 8.68 0.35 -15.06
C GLY A 435 8.39 1.85 -15.17
N ASN A 436 7.36 2.28 -15.89
CA ASN A 436 6.90 3.67 -15.96
C ASN A 436 5.51 3.83 -15.30
N ARG A 437 5.18 5.06 -14.91
CA ARG A 437 3.81 5.47 -14.58
C ARG A 437 3.50 6.75 -15.35
N ASP A 438 2.88 6.57 -16.50
CA ASP A 438 2.46 7.61 -17.42
C ASP A 438 1.07 8.11 -17.04
N PHE A 439 0.75 9.35 -17.42
CA PHE A 439 -0.55 9.98 -17.19
C PHE A 439 -1.25 10.30 -18.51
N TYR A 440 -2.50 9.87 -18.63
CA TYR A 440 -3.31 9.96 -19.84
C TYR A 440 -4.69 10.59 -19.58
N LYS A 441 -5.29 11.12 -20.64
CA LYS A 441 -6.71 11.48 -20.71
C LYS A 441 -7.40 10.52 -21.68
N LEU A 442 -8.43 9.81 -21.21
CA LEU A 442 -9.27 8.93 -21.99
C LEU A 442 -10.62 9.60 -22.26
N ASP A 443 -10.98 9.80 -23.53
CA ASP A 443 -12.35 10.17 -23.91
C ASP A 443 -13.25 8.94 -23.85
N ILE A 444 -14.33 9.02 -23.06
CA ILE A 444 -15.21 7.87 -22.81
C ILE A 444 -15.99 7.47 -24.08
N SER A 445 -16.31 8.43 -24.94
CA SER A 445 -17.14 8.22 -26.12
C SER A 445 -16.35 7.69 -27.31
N THR A 446 -15.18 8.27 -27.58
CA THR A 446 -14.32 7.90 -28.72
C THR A 446 -13.33 6.81 -28.36
N LYS A 447 -13.09 6.57 -27.05
CA LYS A 447 -12.03 5.71 -26.51
C LYS A 447 -10.60 6.18 -26.84
N GLU A 448 -10.47 7.44 -27.24
CA GLU A 448 -9.17 8.02 -27.53
C GLU A 448 -8.37 8.23 -26.24
N LEU A 449 -7.16 7.67 -26.19
CA LEU A 449 -6.25 7.77 -25.05
C LEU A 449 -5.11 8.74 -25.38
N THR A 450 -5.23 9.99 -24.95
CA THR A 450 -4.27 11.07 -25.19
C THR A 450 -3.17 11.09 -24.11
N PRO A 451 -1.87 11.05 -24.46
CA PRO A 451 -0.77 11.13 -23.48
C PRO A 451 -0.59 12.56 -22.95
N LEU A 452 -0.72 12.75 -21.64
CA LEU A 452 -0.44 14.02 -20.99
C LEU A 452 1.01 14.08 -20.51
N LEU A 453 1.49 12.99 -19.89
CA LEU A 453 2.87 12.79 -19.42
C LEU A 453 3.28 11.35 -19.70
N SER A 454 4.30 11.13 -20.55
CA SER A 454 4.72 9.80 -21.02
C SER A 454 6.24 9.64 -21.12
N LYS A 455 6.99 10.51 -20.43
CA LYS A 455 8.45 10.37 -20.32
C LYS A 455 8.79 9.29 -19.29
N ASP A 456 9.96 8.67 -19.43
CA ASP A 456 10.42 7.69 -18.44
C ASP A 456 10.41 8.25 -17.02
N GLY A 457 9.93 7.44 -16.07
CA GLY A 457 9.80 7.82 -14.68
C GLY A 457 8.42 7.52 -14.11
N ASN A 458 8.11 8.15 -12.99
CA ASN A 458 6.82 8.00 -12.31
C ASN A 458 6.23 9.37 -12.04
N HIS A 459 4.96 9.55 -12.42
CA HIS A 459 4.21 10.79 -12.26
C HIS A 459 3.03 10.57 -11.31
N GLU A 460 3.14 11.07 -10.08
CA GLU A 460 1.98 11.19 -9.19
C GLU A 460 1.31 12.53 -9.49
N VAL A 461 0.14 12.50 -10.13
CA VAL A 461 -0.54 13.71 -10.62
C VAL A 461 -1.74 14.06 -9.76
N THR A 462 -1.88 15.34 -9.41
CA THR A 462 -3.12 15.91 -8.89
C THR A 462 -3.55 17.09 -9.76
N LEU A 463 -4.86 17.18 -10.04
CA LEU A 463 -5.42 18.20 -10.92
C LEU A 463 -5.91 19.42 -10.14
N SER A 464 -5.75 20.60 -10.73
CA SER A 464 -6.33 21.83 -10.17
C SER A 464 -7.87 21.73 -10.13
N PRO A 465 -8.54 22.43 -9.21
CA PRO A 465 -10.01 22.43 -9.15
C PRO A 465 -10.68 22.87 -10.46
N ASP A 466 -10.04 23.64 -11.33
CA ASP A 466 -10.61 24.01 -12.63
C ASP A 466 -10.19 23.09 -13.79
N GLU A 467 -9.46 22.00 -13.50
CA GLU A 467 -8.90 21.05 -14.48
C GLU A 467 -8.07 21.73 -15.58
N LYS A 468 -7.30 22.78 -15.25
CA LYS A 468 -6.38 23.44 -16.19
C LYS A 468 -4.92 23.20 -15.92
N TRP A 469 -4.57 22.79 -14.70
CA TRP A 469 -3.20 22.58 -14.27
C TRP A 469 -3.04 21.21 -13.60
N MET A 470 -1.81 20.70 -13.67
CA MET A 470 -1.33 19.49 -13.02
C MET A 470 -0.24 19.88 -12.03
N ALA A 471 -0.37 19.42 -10.78
CA ALA A 471 0.73 19.35 -9.84
C ALA A 471 1.24 17.90 -9.89
N VAL A 472 2.54 17.74 -10.10
CA VAL A 472 3.14 16.45 -10.43
C VAL A 472 4.28 16.18 -9.48
N ARG A 473 4.19 15.13 -8.67
CA ARG A 473 5.38 14.58 -8.03
C ARG A 473 6.04 13.65 -9.03
N TYR A 474 7.27 13.96 -9.40
CA TYR A 474 8.01 13.20 -10.39
C TYR A 474 9.37 12.78 -9.86
N SER A 475 9.80 11.59 -10.25
CA SER A 475 11.15 11.09 -9.99
C SER A 475 11.66 10.26 -11.16
N TYR A 476 12.98 10.09 -11.18
CA TYR A 476 13.70 9.31 -12.18
C TYR A 476 14.70 8.36 -11.48
N LYS A 477 15.25 7.37 -12.20
CA LYS A 477 16.10 6.29 -11.66
C LYS A 477 17.14 6.73 -10.62
N ASN A 478 17.80 7.86 -10.87
CA ASN A 478 18.82 8.46 -9.99
C ASN A 478 18.45 9.88 -9.49
N LYS A 479 17.18 10.29 -9.65
CA LYS A 479 16.69 11.60 -9.20
C LYS A 479 15.56 11.40 -8.21
N PRO A 480 15.74 11.75 -6.92
CA PRO A 480 14.70 11.69 -5.90
C PRO A 480 13.44 12.49 -6.29
N TRP A 481 12.35 12.22 -5.59
CA TRP A 481 11.06 12.85 -5.82
C TRP A 481 11.11 14.37 -5.64
N GLU A 482 10.53 15.09 -6.60
CA GLU A 482 10.35 16.55 -6.55
C GLU A 482 8.96 16.92 -7.08
N VAL A 483 8.47 18.10 -6.70
CA VAL A 483 7.20 18.67 -7.17
C VAL A 483 7.45 19.52 -8.41
N TYR A 484 6.57 19.35 -9.38
CA TYR A 484 6.51 20.10 -10.62
C TYR A 484 5.09 20.60 -10.87
N ILE A 485 4.96 21.60 -11.74
CA ILE A 485 3.69 22.08 -12.27
C ILE A 485 3.71 22.06 -13.80
N ALA A 486 2.58 21.73 -14.40
CA ALA A 486 2.38 21.80 -15.84
C ALA A 486 0.92 22.13 -16.19
N PRO A 487 0.64 22.76 -17.34
CA PRO A 487 -0.73 22.89 -17.84
C PRO A 487 -1.29 21.51 -18.22
N LEU A 488 -2.59 21.29 -18.02
CA LEU A 488 -3.29 20.06 -18.41
C LEU A 488 -3.45 20.01 -19.94
N LYS A 489 -2.40 19.59 -20.64
CA LYS A 489 -2.36 19.45 -22.10
C LYS A 489 -1.53 18.25 -22.50
N GLU A 490 -1.67 17.85 -23.75
CA GLU A 490 -0.88 16.77 -24.34
C GLU A 490 0.62 17.10 -24.27
N ASN A 491 1.43 16.11 -23.88
CA ASN A 491 2.90 16.20 -23.78
C ASN A 491 3.38 17.45 -23.02
N ALA A 492 2.77 17.72 -21.86
CA ALA A 492 3.06 18.93 -21.12
C ALA A 492 4.52 18.98 -20.61
N VAL A 493 5.10 20.18 -20.55
CA VAL A 493 6.45 20.40 -20.01
C VAL A 493 6.35 20.70 -18.51
N LEU A 494 7.04 19.88 -17.70
CA LEU A 494 7.11 20.04 -16.25
C LEU A 494 8.04 21.21 -15.86
N THR A 495 7.56 22.09 -15.00
CA THR A 495 8.36 23.15 -14.35
C THR A 495 8.59 22.80 -12.90
N GLN A 496 9.84 22.68 -12.47
CA GLN A 496 10.20 22.26 -11.12
C GLN A 496 9.89 23.35 -10.08
N ILE A 497 9.30 22.94 -8.96
CA ILE A 497 8.94 23.81 -7.84
C ILE A 497 9.87 23.60 -6.64
N THR A 498 10.28 22.35 -6.40
CA THR A 498 11.06 21.99 -5.21
C THR A 498 12.47 21.53 -5.56
N THR A 499 13.38 21.67 -4.60
CA THR A 499 14.67 20.96 -4.61
C THR A 499 14.91 20.47 -3.18
N SER A 500 14.86 19.17 -3.00
CA SER A 500 14.91 18.51 -1.70
C SER A 500 16.28 17.98 -1.34
N THR A 501 17.13 17.71 -2.34
CA THR A 501 18.41 17.04 -2.15
C THR A 501 19.48 17.94 -1.53
N LYS A 502 20.29 17.35 -0.65
CA LYS A 502 21.47 18.01 -0.04
C LYS A 502 22.64 18.05 -1.02
N ASP A 503 23.55 19.00 -0.82
CA ASP A 503 24.71 19.16 -1.70
C ASP A 503 25.65 17.95 -1.65
N SER A 504 25.79 17.29 -0.50
CA SER A 504 26.54 16.03 -0.37
C SER A 504 26.01 14.95 -1.32
N PHE A 505 24.69 14.77 -1.37
CA PHE A 505 24.06 13.82 -2.28
C PHE A 505 24.21 14.25 -3.75
N LYS A 506 24.02 15.54 -4.06
CA LYS A 506 24.15 16.06 -5.45
C LYS A 506 25.58 15.93 -6.00
N ASN A 507 26.57 16.08 -5.13
CA ASN A 507 27.99 16.01 -5.50
C ASN A 507 28.49 14.57 -5.61
N THR A 508 27.70 13.57 -5.22
CA THR A 508 28.00 12.16 -5.42
C THR A 508 27.60 11.73 -6.83
N LYS A 509 28.46 10.97 -7.52
CA LYS A 509 28.21 10.48 -8.87
C LYS A 509 27.36 9.20 -8.85
N TRP A 510 26.05 9.37 -8.71
CA TRP A 510 25.10 8.26 -8.73
C TRP A 510 24.94 7.64 -10.11
N ILE A 511 25.02 6.30 -10.18
CA ILE A 511 24.77 5.54 -11.40
C ILE A 511 23.29 5.67 -11.77
N GLU A 512 23.04 6.03 -13.02
CA GLU A 512 21.75 5.76 -13.64
C GLU A 512 21.72 4.29 -14.08
N PRO A 513 20.98 3.40 -13.38
CA PRO A 513 20.96 1.99 -13.74
C PRO A 513 20.44 1.78 -15.17
N GLU A 514 21.06 0.81 -15.84
CA GLU A 514 20.60 0.32 -17.12
C GLU A 514 19.41 -0.62 -16.87
N LEU A 515 18.25 -0.34 -17.47
CA LEU A 515 17.14 -1.29 -17.49
C LEU A 515 17.36 -2.24 -18.66
N ILE A 516 17.35 -3.53 -18.36
CA ILE A 516 17.50 -4.59 -19.33
C ILE A 516 16.37 -5.59 -19.18
N THR A 517 16.19 -6.39 -20.22
CA THR A 517 15.32 -7.56 -20.20
C THR A 517 16.18 -8.77 -20.57
N PHE A 518 16.12 -9.82 -19.77
CA PHE A 518 16.71 -11.12 -20.10
C PHE A 518 15.61 -12.18 -20.20
N THR A 519 15.88 -13.25 -20.94
CA THR A 519 14.93 -14.35 -21.11
C THR A 519 15.24 -15.43 -20.09
N SER A 520 14.25 -15.80 -19.27
CA SER A 520 14.31 -16.93 -18.36
C SER A 520 14.41 -18.25 -19.13
N LYS A 521 14.80 -19.32 -18.45
CA LYS A 521 14.98 -20.64 -19.06
C LYS A 521 13.70 -21.22 -19.67
N ASP A 522 12.53 -20.83 -19.15
CA ASP A 522 11.22 -21.20 -19.67
C ASP A 522 10.65 -20.21 -20.70
N GLY A 523 11.46 -19.24 -21.17
CA GLY A 523 11.13 -18.36 -22.28
C GLY A 523 10.35 -17.10 -21.91
N LYS A 524 10.22 -16.77 -20.63
CA LYS A 524 9.58 -15.51 -20.17
C LYS A 524 10.61 -14.38 -20.17
N ASN A 525 10.13 -13.17 -20.45
CA ASN A 525 10.96 -11.97 -20.38
C ASN A 525 10.94 -11.42 -18.96
N ILE A 526 12.13 -11.27 -18.37
CA ILE A 526 12.33 -10.80 -17.01
C ILE A 526 13.07 -9.47 -17.06
N ASN A 527 12.52 -8.44 -16.42
CA ASN A 527 13.10 -7.11 -16.39
C ASN A 527 14.00 -6.93 -15.18
N ALA A 528 15.08 -6.17 -15.36
CA ALA A 528 16.08 -5.98 -14.34
C ALA A 528 16.79 -4.62 -14.48
N ARG A 529 17.34 -4.12 -13.38
CA ARG A 529 18.37 -3.07 -13.42
C ARG A 529 19.75 -3.67 -13.21
N VAL A 530 20.70 -3.22 -14.02
CA VAL A 530 22.11 -3.58 -13.88
C VAL A 530 22.91 -2.36 -13.48
N TYR A 531 23.75 -2.52 -12.45
CA TYR A 531 24.75 -1.56 -12.03
C TYR A 531 26.12 -2.16 -12.29
N LYS A 532 26.93 -1.49 -13.12
CA LYS A 532 28.21 -2.00 -13.60
C LYS A 532 29.34 -1.08 -13.16
N PRO A 533 30.47 -1.64 -12.68
CA PRO A 533 31.69 -0.86 -12.49
C PRO A 533 32.25 -0.45 -13.84
N ALA A 534 33.08 0.59 -13.84
CA ALA A 534 33.96 0.82 -14.98
C ALA A 534 34.82 -0.43 -15.22
N GLU A 535 35.09 -0.77 -16.48
CA GLU A 535 35.83 -2.00 -16.83
C GLU A 535 37.18 -2.10 -16.10
N SER A 536 37.86 -0.97 -15.90
CA SER A 536 39.14 -0.89 -15.18
C SER A 536 39.05 -1.24 -13.69
N ASN A 537 37.84 -1.25 -13.10
CA ASN A 537 37.60 -1.51 -11.69
C ASN A 537 36.83 -2.84 -11.45
N GLY A 538 36.45 -3.57 -12.50
CA GLY A 538 35.66 -4.79 -12.38
C GLY A 538 36.44 -5.94 -11.74
N ASN A 539 35.87 -6.60 -10.72
CA ASN A 539 36.50 -7.72 -10.00
C ASN A 539 35.91 -9.10 -10.39
N LYS A 540 34.99 -9.13 -11.37
CA LYS A 540 34.21 -10.30 -11.83
C LYS A 540 33.34 -10.97 -10.77
N ALA A 541 33.10 -10.32 -9.63
CA ALA A 541 32.10 -10.73 -8.66
C ALA A 541 30.78 -9.99 -8.90
N ALA A 542 29.68 -10.64 -8.54
CA ALA A 542 28.36 -10.04 -8.64
C ALA A 542 27.51 -10.28 -7.39
N VAL A 543 26.55 -9.38 -7.20
CA VAL A 543 25.55 -9.50 -6.14
C VAL A 543 24.16 -9.34 -6.77
N ILE A 544 23.27 -10.29 -6.48
CA ILE A 544 21.85 -10.17 -6.83
C ILE A 544 21.09 -9.63 -5.64
N PHE A 545 20.41 -8.50 -5.84
CA PHE A 545 19.47 -7.95 -4.88
C PHE A 545 18.04 -8.40 -5.22
N VAL A 546 17.37 -8.98 -4.23
CA VAL A 546 15.97 -9.39 -4.34
C VAL A 546 15.08 -8.44 -3.56
N HIS A 547 14.18 -7.75 -4.26
CA HIS A 547 13.22 -6.86 -3.61
C HIS A 547 12.19 -7.63 -2.77
N GLY A 548 11.58 -6.96 -1.80
CA GLY A 548 10.52 -7.53 -0.98
C GLY A 548 9.21 -7.73 -1.75
N ALA A 549 8.25 -8.42 -1.13
CA ALA A 549 6.92 -8.85 -1.60
C ALA A 549 6.66 -8.89 -3.12
N GLY A 550 6.18 -10.03 -3.63
CA GLY A 550 5.87 -10.20 -5.05
C GLY A 550 5.01 -9.10 -5.70
N TYR A 551 4.13 -8.38 -5.00
CA TYR A 551 3.37 -7.27 -5.61
C TYR A 551 4.14 -5.93 -5.72
N LEU A 552 5.42 -5.90 -5.35
CA LEU A 552 6.29 -4.73 -5.52
C LEU A 552 7.05 -4.83 -6.85
N GLN A 553 7.74 -3.75 -7.18
CA GLN A 553 8.51 -3.62 -8.41
C GLN A 553 9.81 -2.87 -8.09
N ASN A 554 10.93 -3.28 -8.69
CA ASN A 554 12.23 -2.63 -8.55
C ASN A 554 12.90 -2.31 -9.90
N ALA A 555 12.61 -3.03 -10.99
CA ALA A 555 13.13 -2.74 -12.34
C ALA A 555 12.37 -1.59 -13.03
N HIS A 556 12.27 -0.46 -12.34
CA HIS A 556 11.49 0.71 -12.75
C HIS A 556 12.36 1.88 -13.26
N ASN A 557 11.76 2.97 -13.76
CA ASN A 557 12.47 4.17 -14.25
C ASN A 557 12.45 5.36 -13.27
N TRP A 558 11.98 5.15 -12.04
CA TRP A 558 11.84 6.19 -11.02
C TRP A 558 12.74 5.97 -9.78
N TRP A 559 12.70 6.88 -8.82
CA TRP A 559 13.52 6.79 -7.60
C TRP A 559 13.13 5.57 -6.75
N SER A 560 14.09 4.72 -6.40
CA SER A 560 13.80 3.45 -5.72
C SER A 560 13.12 3.64 -4.35
N SER A 561 12.09 2.85 -4.06
CA SER A 561 11.57 2.69 -2.70
C SER A 561 12.60 2.03 -1.78
N TYR A 562 13.55 1.29 -2.34
CA TYR A 562 14.73 0.70 -1.71
C TYR A 562 15.94 1.63 -1.88
N TYR A 563 15.77 2.92 -1.55
CA TYR A 563 16.80 3.93 -1.82
C TYR A 563 18.10 3.69 -1.04
N ARG A 564 18.08 3.00 0.11
CA ARG A 564 19.31 2.61 0.83
C ARG A 564 20.05 1.53 0.07
N GLU A 565 19.34 0.54 -0.42
CA GLU A 565 19.85 -0.53 -1.27
C GLU A 565 20.40 0.05 -2.57
N TYR A 566 19.69 0.99 -3.22
CA TYR A 566 20.20 1.73 -4.38
C TYR A 566 21.57 2.38 -4.10
N MET A 567 21.71 3.08 -2.97
CA MET A 567 22.99 3.69 -2.60
C MET A 567 24.05 2.63 -2.23
N PHE A 568 23.64 1.51 -1.62
CA PHE A 568 24.53 0.38 -1.34
C PHE A 568 25.00 -0.32 -2.62
N HIS A 569 24.16 -0.42 -3.66
CA HIS A 569 24.55 -0.94 -4.96
C HIS A 569 25.65 -0.07 -5.58
N ASN A 570 25.56 1.26 -5.44
CA ASN A 570 26.61 2.17 -5.90
C ASN A 570 27.92 1.95 -5.11
N LEU A 571 27.85 1.74 -3.79
CA LEU A 571 29.02 1.37 -2.99
C LEU A 571 29.65 0.03 -3.43
N LEU A 572 28.84 -0.99 -3.73
CA LEU A 572 29.32 -2.25 -4.27
C LEU A 572 29.99 -2.04 -5.64
N VAL A 573 29.42 -1.20 -6.49
CA VAL A 573 30.02 -0.88 -7.79
C VAL A 573 31.36 -0.15 -7.66
N GLU A 574 31.50 0.78 -6.70
CA GLU A 574 32.80 1.41 -6.40
C GLU A 574 33.86 0.39 -5.97
N LYS A 575 33.43 -0.71 -5.35
CA LYS A 575 34.30 -1.84 -4.98
C LYS A 575 34.53 -2.87 -6.10
N GLY A 576 33.95 -2.64 -7.27
CA GLY A 576 34.15 -3.46 -8.47
C GLY A 576 33.14 -4.58 -8.68
N TYR A 577 32.09 -4.66 -7.85
CA TYR A 577 31.01 -5.64 -8.02
C TYR A 577 30.04 -5.21 -9.12
N THR A 578 29.51 -6.17 -9.87
CA THR A 578 28.30 -5.95 -10.68
C THR A 578 27.06 -6.27 -9.85
N VAL A 579 26.03 -5.42 -9.89
CA VAL A 579 24.78 -5.66 -9.15
C VAL A 579 23.61 -5.81 -10.11
N LEU A 580 22.77 -6.82 -9.85
CA LEU A 580 21.53 -7.06 -10.57
C LEU A 580 20.35 -6.95 -9.60
N ASP A 581 19.38 -6.11 -9.91
CA ASP A 581 18.04 -6.17 -9.31
C ASP A 581 17.03 -6.65 -10.34
N ILE A 582 16.10 -7.52 -9.95
CA ILE A 582 15.21 -8.21 -10.89
C ILE A 582 13.76 -8.02 -10.45
N ASP A 583 12.87 -7.76 -11.40
CA ASP A 583 11.43 -7.95 -11.25
C ASP A 583 11.08 -9.41 -11.59
N TYR A 584 11.15 -10.25 -10.56
CA TYR A 584 10.82 -11.67 -10.68
C TYR A 584 9.31 -11.87 -10.92
N ARG A 585 8.90 -13.08 -11.35
CA ARG A 585 7.49 -13.44 -11.45
C ARG A 585 6.76 -13.18 -10.14
N ALA A 586 5.56 -12.63 -10.25
CA ALA A 586 4.76 -11.94 -9.23
C ALA A 586 4.84 -10.40 -9.25
N SER A 587 5.99 -9.79 -9.62
CA SER A 587 6.21 -8.33 -9.62
C SER A 587 5.07 -7.55 -10.30
N GLU A 588 4.76 -6.36 -9.78
CA GLU A 588 3.71 -5.49 -10.35
C GLU A 588 4.13 -4.95 -11.72
N GLY A 589 3.16 -4.79 -12.64
CA GLY A 589 3.34 -4.07 -13.90
C GLY A 589 3.33 -4.95 -15.14
N TYR A 590 3.28 -6.28 -14.98
CA TYR A 590 3.47 -7.24 -16.07
C TYR A 590 2.19 -8.03 -16.42
N GLY A 591 1.05 -7.68 -15.81
CA GLY A 591 -0.23 -8.36 -16.05
C GLY A 591 -0.49 -9.54 -15.11
N ARG A 592 -1.69 -10.08 -15.22
CA ARG A 592 -2.26 -11.12 -14.34
C ARG A 592 -1.46 -12.42 -14.36
N GLU A 593 -1.02 -12.87 -15.53
CA GLU A 593 -0.27 -14.13 -15.65
C GLU A 593 1.04 -14.05 -14.86
N HIS A 594 1.88 -13.06 -15.16
CA HIS A 594 3.12 -12.81 -14.42
C HIS A 594 2.88 -12.68 -12.92
N ARG A 595 1.85 -11.92 -12.52
CA ARG A 595 1.46 -11.73 -11.12
C ARG A 595 1.10 -13.04 -10.42
N THR A 596 0.45 -13.98 -11.13
CA THR A 596 -0.14 -15.21 -10.55
C THR A 596 0.69 -16.47 -10.77
N ASP A 597 1.79 -16.41 -11.52
CA ASP A 597 2.68 -17.56 -11.81
C ASP A 597 3.21 -18.25 -10.54
N ILE A 598 3.30 -17.54 -9.41
CA ILE A 598 3.74 -18.09 -8.12
C ILE A 598 2.61 -18.75 -7.31
N TYR A 599 1.40 -18.86 -7.85
CA TYR A 599 0.25 -19.44 -7.16
C TYR A 599 0.56 -20.86 -6.68
N ARG A 600 0.38 -21.09 -5.38
CA ARG A 600 0.67 -22.35 -4.65
C ARG A 600 2.15 -22.77 -4.62
N GLU A 601 3.06 -21.95 -5.14
CA GLU A 601 4.50 -22.21 -5.10
C GLU A 601 5.34 -20.92 -5.13
N MET A 602 5.32 -20.15 -4.03
CA MET A 602 6.37 -19.16 -3.75
C MET A 602 7.72 -19.89 -3.58
N GLY A 603 8.82 -19.30 -4.07
CA GLY A 603 10.15 -19.91 -4.07
C GLY A 603 10.32 -21.02 -5.13
N GLY A 604 9.50 -20.95 -6.17
CA GLY A 604 9.54 -21.77 -7.37
C GLY A 604 9.99 -20.92 -8.56
N LEU A 605 9.04 -20.34 -9.28
CA LEU A 605 9.28 -19.56 -10.50
C LEU A 605 9.97 -18.21 -10.22
N ASP A 606 9.57 -17.52 -9.16
CA ASP A 606 10.24 -16.33 -8.61
C ASP A 606 11.71 -16.58 -8.22
N LEU A 607 12.01 -17.73 -7.61
CA LEU A 607 13.38 -18.14 -7.33
C LEU A 607 14.15 -18.47 -8.63
N SER A 608 13.50 -19.17 -9.56
CA SER A 608 14.10 -19.57 -10.83
C SER A 608 14.55 -18.35 -11.64
N ASP A 609 13.77 -17.26 -11.63
CA ASP A 609 14.13 -16.01 -12.30
C ASP A 609 15.43 -15.40 -11.76
N ASN A 610 15.70 -15.56 -10.45
CA ASN A 610 16.95 -15.10 -9.84
C ASN A 610 18.15 -15.98 -10.22
N ILE A 611 17.95 -17.30 -10.35
CA ILE A 611 18.97 -18.24 -10.83
C ILE A 611 19.29 -18.00 -12.32
N ASP A 612 18.27 -17.67 -13.11
CA ASP A 612 18.43 -17.28 -14.51
C ASP A 612 19.11 -15.92 -14.64
N GLY A 613 18.81 -14.97 -13.74
CA GLY A 613 19.52 -13.69 -13.62
C GLY A 613 21.02 -13.88 -13.32
N ARG A 614 21.38 -14.83 -12.43
CA ARG A 614 22.78 -15.24 -12.24
C ARG A 614 23.41 -15.74 -13.54
N SER A 615 22.69 -16.59 -14.27
CA SER A 615 23.18 -17.15 -15.55
C SER A 615 23.40 -16.06 -16.60
N TYR A 616 22.51 -15.07 -16.65
CA TYR A 616 22.67 -13.87 -17.47
C TYR A 616 23.93 -13.08 -17.12
N LEU A 617 24.19 -12.84 -15.82
CA LEU A 617 25.41 -12.13 -15.38
C LEU A 617 26.69 -12.84 -15.81
N ILE A 618 26.74 -14.17 -15.64
CA ILE A 618 27.90 -14.97 -16.05
C ILE A 618 28.13 -14.86 -17.56
N LYS A 619 27.06 -14.99 -18.36
CA LYS A 619 27.15 -15.03 -19.82
C LYS A 619 27.44 -13.65 -20.43
N GLU A 620 26.68 -12.64 -20.03
CA GLU A 620 26.68 -11.32 -20.69
C GLU A 620 27.68 -10.35 -20.06
N HIS A 621 28.03 -10.54 -18.78
CA HIS A 621 28.95 -9.65 -18.04
C HIS A 621 30.24 -10.34 -17.59
N GLY A 622 30.47 -11.59 -17.99
CA GLY A 622 31.72 -12.32 -17.72
C GLY A 622 32.01 -12.53 -16.24
N ILE A 623 30.96 -12.60 -15.42
CA ILE A 623 31.03 -12.84 -13.98
C ILE A 623 31.53 -14.26 -13.72
N ASP A 624 32.42 -14.39 -12.74
CA ASP A 624 32.91 -15.69 -12.27
C ASP A 624 31.75 -16.45 -11.59
N PRO A 625 31.39 -17.66 -12.05
CA PRO A 625 30.30 -18.44 -11.47
C PRO A 625 30.42 -18.68 -9.96
N GLU A 626 31.64 -18.72 -9.43
CA GLU A 626 31.92 -18.95 -8.01
C GLU A 626 31.84 -17.66 -7.17
N LYS A 627 31.61 -16.50 -7.80
CA LYS A 627 31.63 -15.17 -7.15
C LYS A 627 30.29 -14.44 -7.23
N VAL A 628 29.20 -15.17 -7.05
CA VAL A 628 27.85 -14.59 -7.04
C VAL A 628 27.21 -14.73 -5.66
N GLY A 629 26.96 -13.60 -5.01
CA GLY A 629 26.18 -13.52 -3.77
C GLY A 629 24.73 -13.11 -4.03
N ILE A 630 23.85 -13.39 -3.08
CA ILE A 630 22.43 -12.99 -3.12
C ILE A 630 21.98 -12.40 -1.79
N TYR A 631 21.18 -11.33 -1.82
CA TYR A 631 20.58 -10.81 -0.60
C TYR A 631 19.24 -10.13 -0.85
N GLY A 632 18.44 -10.01 0.20
CA GLY A 632 17.18 -9.30 0.12
C GLY A 632 16.45 -9.20 1.45
N GLY A 633 15.52 -8.25 1.53
CA GLY A 633 14.68 -8.00 2.69
C GLY A 633 13.30 -8.63 2.59
N SER A 634 12.73 -9.10 3.71
CA SER A 634 11.36 -9.62 3.75
C SER A 634 11.19 -10.82 2.79
N TYR A 635 10.37 -10.69 1.75
CA TYR A 635 10.28 -11.70 0.68
C TYR A 635 11.62 -11.95 -0.03
N GLY A 636 12.46 -10.92 -0.21
CA GLY A 636 13.80 -11.08 -0.78
C GLY A 636 14.72 -11.91 0.12
N GLY A 637 14.53 -11.80 1.44
CA GLY A 637 15.20 -12.65 2.42
C GLY A 637 14.69 -14.09 2.36
N PHE A 638 13.39 -14.27 2.12
CA PHE A 638 12.80 -15.58 1.82
C PHE A 638 13.40 -16.22 0.55
N ILE A 639 13.51 -15.48 -0.57
CA ILE A 639 14.13 -15.99 -1.80
C ILE A 639 15.61 -16.31 -1.58
N THR A 640 16.33 -15.48 -0.83
CA THR A 640 17.72 -15.75 -0.44
C THR A 640 17.81 -17.08 0.31
N LEU A 641 16.92 -17.33 1.29
CA LEU A 641 16.87 -18.62 1.98
C LEU A 641 16.54 -19.77 1.03
N MET A 642 15.52 -19.61 0.17
CA MET A 642 15.15 -20.67 -0.78
C MET A 642 16.30 -20.99 -1.75
N ALA A 643 17.05 -19.98 -2.19
CA ALA A 643 18.22 -20.15 -3.05
C ALA A 643 19.28 -21.03 -2.39
N LEU A 644 19.73 -20.67 -1.18
CA LEU A 644 20.78 -21.42 -0.47
C LEU A 644 20.32 -22.78 0.06
N LEU A 645 19.04 -22.94 0.36
CA LEU A 645 18.51 -24.17 0.95
C LEU A 645 18.04 -25.20 -0.10
N LYS A 646 17.47 -24.77 -1.23
CA LYS A 646 17.05 -25.68 -2.32
C LYS A 646 18.14 -25.92 -3.35
N HIS A 647 19.05 -24.97 -3.52
CA HIS A 647 20.10 -25.01 -4.56
C HIS A 647 21.48 -24.70 -3.97
N PRO A 648 21.96 -25.51 -3.00
CA PRO A 648 23.26 -25.28 -2.38
C PRO A 648 24.39 -25.25 -3.43
N GLY A 649 25.33 -24.33 -3.27
CA GLY A 649 26.46 -24.13 -4.18
C GLY A 649 26.15 -23.32 -5.44
N VAL A 650 24.88 -22.92 -5.69
CA VAL A 650 24.57 -22.01 -6.81
C VAL A 650 25.02 -20.58 -6.49
N PHE A 651 24.88 -20.15 -5.24
CA PHE A 651 25.38 -18.87 -4.76
C PHE A 651 26.45 -19.13 -3.69
N ALA A 652 27.53 -18.35 -3.71
CA ALA A 652 28.63 -18.54 -2.76
C ALA A 652 28.24 -18.15 -1.32
N CYS A 653 27.38 -17.14 -1.19
CA CYS A 653 26.88 -16.67 0.10
C CYS A 653 25.55 -15.92 -0.05
N GLY A 654 24.85 -15.72 1.08
CA GLY A 654 23.68 -14.86 1.08
C GLY A 654 23.29 -14.22 2.41
N GLY A 655 22.71 -13.03 2.28
CA GLY A 655 22.19 -12.25 3.40
C GLY A 655 20.67 -12.24 3.39
N ALA A 656 20.05 -12.89 4.36
CA ALA A 656 18.59 -12.95 4.46
C ALA A 656 18.11 -11.96 5.52
N LEU A 657 17.64 -10.79 5.07
CA LEU A 657 17.24 -9.69 5.94
C LEU A 657 15.74 -9.81 6.23
N ARG A 658 15.35 -9.88 7.50
CA ARG A 658 13.96 -9.88 7.99
C ARG A 658 13.09 -10.93 7.27
N SER A 659 13.63 -12.13 7.08
CA SER A 659 13.13 -13.13 6.15
C SER A 659 11.93 -13.92 6.68
N VAL A 660 11.01 -14.26 5.78
CA VAL A 660 9.96 -15.25 6.09
C VAL A 660 10.57 -16.64 5.99
N THR A 661 10.44 -17.45 7.05
CA THR A 661 10.99 -18.82 7.09
C THR A 661 9.92 -19.91 7.03
N ASP A 662 8.66 -19.53 7.29
CA ASP A 662 7.48 -20.40 7.23
C ASP A 662 6.22 -19.58 6.94
N TRP A 663 5.60 -19.79 5.78
CA TRP A 663 4.42 -19.02 5.38
C TRP A 663 3.21 -19.26 6.28
N ALA A 664 3.14 -20.40 6.99
CA ALA A 664 2.03 -20.68 7.91
C ALA A 664 2.00 -19.70 9.09
N HIS A 665 3.07 -18.95 9.30
CA HIS A 665 3.21 -17.98 10.39
C HIS A 665 3.01 -16.52 9.97
N TYR A 666 2.81 -16.28 8.68
CA TYR A 666 2.62 -14.94 8.14
C TYR A 666 1.14 -14.54 8.13
N ASN A 667 0.83 -13.31 7.71
CA ASN A 667 -0.53 -12.75 7.79
C ASN A 667 -1.50 -13.38 6.77
N HIS A 668 -2.79 -13.38 7.10
CA HIS A 668 -3.83 -14.02 6.30
C HIS A 668 -4.02 -13.36 4.93
N GLU A 669 -4.18 -12.04 4.88
CA GLU A 669 -4.51 -11.30 3.65
C GLU A 669 -3.46 -11.49 2.55
N TYR A 670 -2.18 -11.45 2.91
CA TYR A 670 -1.12 -11.67 1.95
C TYR A 670 -1.03 -13.14 1.54
N THR A 671 -0.92 -14.03 2.51
CA THR A 671 -0.54 -15.43 2.26
C THR A 671 -1.69 -16.22 1.61
N SER A 672 -2.93 -15.97 2.01
CA SER A 672 -4.09 -16.73 1.51
C SER A 672 -4.42 -16.49 0.05
N ASN A 673 -4.06 -15.31 -0.49
CA ASN A 673 -4.19 -15.04 -1.93
C ASN A 673 -3.34 -15.99 -2.78
N ILE A 674 -2.15 -16.32 -2.28
CA ILE A 674 -1.12 -16.98 -3.08
C ILE A 674 -1.01 -18.46 -2.74
N LEU A 675 -1.11 -18.84 -1.46
CA LEU A 675 -0.96 -20.23 -1.00
C LEU A 675 -2.25 -20.86 -0.45
N ASN A 676 -3.40 -20.16 -0.54
CA ASN A 676 -4.64 -20.51 0.18
C ASN A 676 -4.38 -20.56 1.71
N THR A 677 -5.17 -21.30 2.50
CA THR A 677 -4.88 -21.49 3.93
C THR A 677 -4.16 -22.82 4.17
N PRO A 678 -3.34 -22.95 5.23
CA PRO A 678 -2.58 -24.18 5.46
C PRO A 678 -3.47 -25.39 5.75
N GLU A 679 -4.68 -25.17 6.28
CA GLU A 679 -5.69 -26.21 6.48
C GLU A 679 -6.28 -26.74 5.16
N LEU A 680 -6.38 -25.88 4.15
CA LEU A 680 -6.98 -26.22 2.85
C LEU A 680 -5.94 -26.65 1.80
N ASP A 681 -4.69 -26.20 1.92
CA ASP A 681 -3.64 -26.46 0.92
C ASP A 681 -2.25 -26.66 1.55
N SER A 682 -2.13 -27.63 2.45
CA SER A 682 -0.87 -27.91 3.17
C SER A 682 0.34 -28.20 2.28
N MET A 683 0.14 -28.73 1.06
CA MET A 683 1.22 -28.99 0.12
C MET A 683 1.88 -27.71 -0.39
N ALA A 684 1.10 -26.65 -0.65
CA ALA A 684 1.63 -25.35 -1.06
C ALA A 684 2.59 -24.78 0.00
N TYR A 685 2.21 -24.84 1.27
CA TYR A 685 3.05 -24.37 2.39
C TYR A 685 4.35 -25.15 2.54
N ARG A 686 4.32 -26.47 2.35
CA ARG A 686 5.53 -27.31 2.39
C ARG A 686 6.50 -26.98 1.25
N LYS A 687 5.97 -26.75 0.04
CA LYS A 687 6.79 -26.38 -1.12
C LYS A 687 7.41 -24.99 -0.96
N SER A 688 6.69 -24.07 -0.35
CA SER A 688 7.05 -22.66 -0.29
C SER A 688 7.78 -22.19 0.96
N SER A 689 7.94 -23.02 1.99
CA SER A 689 8.53 -22.56 3.26
C SER A 689 9.98 -23.03 3.44
N PRO A 690 10.96 -22.10 3.61
CA PRO A 690 12.38 -22.45 3.74
C PRO A 690 12.71 -23.46 4.83
N ILE A 691 11.96 -23.47 5.94
CA ILE A 691 12.19 -24.37 7.07
C ILE A 691 12.17 -25.87 6.69
N TYR A 692 11.46 -26.25 5.63
CA TYR A 692 11.42 -27.63 5.14
C TYR A 692 12.67 -28.05 4.34
N TYR A 693 13.52 -27.10 3.96
CA TYR A 693 14.74 -27.31 3.19
C TYR A 693 16.01 -26.98 3.99
N ALA A 694 15.88 -26.80 5.31
CA ALA A 694 16.98 -26.38 6.18
C ALA A 694 18.19 -27.34 6.16
N ASP A 695 17.98 -28.60 5.80
CA ASP A 695 19.03 -29.62 5.62
C ASP A 695 19.89 -29.37 4.38
N GLY A 696 19.44 -28.56 3.44
CA GLY A 696 20.20 -28.17 2.26
C GLY A 696 21.30 -27.15 2.52
N LEU A 697 21.33 -26.46 3.67
CA LEU A 697 22.33 -25.41 3.93
C LEU A 697 23.77 -25.95 3.82
N GLN A 698 24.54 -25.38 2.89
CA GLN A 698 25.98 -25.61 2.71
C GLN A 698 26.75 -24.29 2.63
N ASP A 699 26.16 -23.29 1.97
CA ASP A 699 26.78 -21.98 1.72
C ASP A 699 26.77 -21.07 2.95
N ARG A 700 27.55 -19.98 2.91
CA ARG A 700 27.60 -18.98 3.99
C ARG A 700 26.29 -18.19 4.03
N LEU A 701 25.60 -18.21 5.18
CA LEU A 701 24.35 -17.50 5.42
C LEU A 701 24.46 -16.53 6.61
N ILE A 702 23.97 -15.30 6.47
CA ILE A 702 23.69 -14.42 7.62
C ILE A 702 22.22 -14.03 7.62
N LEU A 703 21.54 -14.32 8.72
CA LEU A 703 20.18 -13.90 9.04
C LEU A 703 20.24 -12.58 9.82
N PHE A 704 19.53 -11.54 9.36
CA PHE A 704 19.44 -10.26 10.07
C PHE A 704 17.98 -10.00 10.44
N HIS A 705 17.65 -9.76 11.73
CA HIS A 705 16.23 -9.63 12.11
C HIS A 705 16.00 -8.73 13.31
N GLY A 706 14.97 -7.89 13.23
CA GLY A 706 14.47 -7.08 14.34
C GLY A 706 13.73 -7.93 15.36
N MET A 707 14.07 -7.83 16.64
CA MET A 707 13.44 -8.66 17.69
C MET A 707 11.98 -8.29 17.95
N ILE A 708 11.60 -7.05 17.64
CA ILE A 708 10.23 -6.53 17.81
C ILE A 708 9.49 -6.38 16.48
N ASP A 709 9.92 -7.10 15.44
CA ASP A 709 9.23 -7.15 14.15
C ASP A 709 7.80 -7.71 14.32
N ASP A 710 6.82 -6.86 14.02
CA ASP A 710 5.38 -7.13 14.12
C ASP A 710 4.74 -7.51 12.77
N ASN A 711 5.53 -7.55 11.69
CA ASN A 711 5.14 -7.96 10.36
C ASN A 711 5.67 -9.38 10.04
N VAL A 712 6.99 -9.54 9.90
CA VAL A 712 7.66 -10.85 9.80
C VAL A 712 8.20 -11.18 11.17
N GLN A 713 7.42 -11.94 11.94
CA GLN A 713 7.64 -12.08 13.37
C GLN A 713 8.99 -12.75 13.67
N TYR A 714 9.75 -12.20 14.62
CA TYR A 714 11.08 -12.71 15.01
C TYR A 714 11.08 -14.21 15.36
N GLN A 715 9.94 -14.75 15.82
CA GLN A 715 9.77 -16.19 16.06
C GLN A 715 10.15 -17.07 14.85
N ASP A 716 10.01 -16.55 13.62
CA ASP A 716 10.21 -17.32 12.39
C ASP A 716 11.69 -17.64 12.18
N VAL A 717 12.58 -16.66 12.34
CA VAL A 717 14.03 -16.92 12.28
C VAL A 717 14.54 -17.72 13.46
N ILE A 718 13.92 -17.60 14.64
CA ILE A 718 14.27 -18.46 15.80
C ILE A 718 13.93 -19.92 15.53
N ARG A 719 12.78 -20.22 14.91
CA ARG A 719 12.43 -21.60 14.52
C ARG A 719 13.40 -22.19 13.51
N LEU A 720 13.77 -21.41 12.50
CA LEU A 720 14.73 -21.86 11.48
C LEU A 720 16.12 -22.09 12.10
N ASN A 721 16.56 -21.19 12.99
CA ASN A 721 17.80 -21.34 13.74
C ASN A 721 17.81 -22.65 14.57
N GLN A 722 16.76 -22.90 15.36
CA GLN A 722 16.62 -24.17 16.09
C GLN A 722 16.69 -25.38 15.15
N ARG A 723 16.06 -25.30 13.98
CA ARG A 723 16.11 -26.36 12.97
C ARG A 723 17.54 -26.59 12.44
N PHE A 724 18.30 -25.53 12.20
CA PHE A 724 19.71 -25.64 11.81
C PHE A 724 20.57 -26.30 12.90
N ILE A 725 20.33 -25.99 14.17
CA ILE A 725 21.03 -26.61 15.31
C ILE A 725 20.77 -28.13 15.32
N GLU A 726 19.50 -28.54 15.21
CA GLU A 726 19.12 -29.96 15.19
C GLU A 726 19.72 -30.73 14.01
N LEU A 727 19.96 -30.04 12.89
CA LEU A 727 20.56 -30.60 11.68
C LEU A 727 22.09 -30.52 11.66
N GLY A 728 22.72 -29.99 12.72
CA GLY A 728 24.17 -29.85 12.82
C GLY A 728 24.78 -28.86 11.82
N LYS A 729 24.01 -27.87 11.34
CA LYS A 729 24.50 -26.87 10.40
C LYS A 729 25.31 -25.79 11.11
N THR A 730 26.44 -25.40 10.53
CA THR A 730 27.39 -24.44 11.14
C THR A 730 27.67 -23.19 10.30
N ASN A 731 27.29 -23.17 9.01
CA ASN A 731 27.63 -22.09 8.09
C ASN A 731 26.62 -20.93 8.12
N TRP A 732 26.03 -20.65 9.27
CA TRP A 732 25.04 -19.60 9.45
C TRP A 732 25.33 -18.73 10.68
N ASN A 733 24.90 -17.46 10.62
CA ASN A 733 24.83 -16.58 11.78
C ASN A 733 23.46 -15.92 11.87
N LEU A 734 22.99 -15.66 13.10
CA LEU A 734 21.82 -14.82 13.36
C LEU A 734 22.28 -13.54 14.06
N VAL A 735 21.97 -12.40 13.45
CA VAL A 735 22.19 -11.06 13.99
C VAL A 735 20.84 -10.46 14.38
N SER A 736 20.67 -10.22 15.67
CA SER A 736 19.42 -9.73 16.26
C SER A 736 19.50 -8.24 16.56
N TYR A 737 18.48 -7.48 16.15
CA TYR A 737 18.37 -6.05 16.41
C TYR A 737 17.27 -5.78 17.44
N PRO A 738 17.60 -5.53 18.72
CA PRO A 738 16.62 -5.56 19.81
C PRO A 738 15.49 -4.52 19.74
N PHE A 739 15.76 -3.36 19.13
CA PHE A 739 14.82 -2.23 19.04
C PHE A 739 14.16 -2.08 17.67
N GLU A 740 14.56 -2.88 16.69
CA GLU A 740 14.07 -2.70 15.33
C GLU A 740 12.82 -3.54 15.07
N ARG A 741 11.87 -2.93 14.36
CA ARG A 741 10.71 -3.60 13.76
C ARG A 741 11.03 -4.03 12.33
N HIS A 742 10.02 -4.33 11.52
CA HIS A 742 10.21 -4.70 10.11
C HIS A 742 10.89 -3.62 9.27
N SER A 743 10.48 -2.37 9.45
CA SER A 743 11.12 -1.23 8.80
C SER A 743 12.10 -0.62 9.80
N PHE A 744 13.39 -0.92 9.61
CA PHE A 744 14.43 -0.40 10.48
C PHE A 744 14.41 1.13 10.45
N LYS A 745 14.55 1.75 11.62
CA LYS A 745 14.55 3.21 11.76
C LYS A 745 15.93 3.75 12.11
N SER A 746 16.70 3.05 12.93
CA SER A 746 17.98 3.57 13.39
C SER A 746 19.05 3.47 12.32
N THR A 747 19.72 4.58 12.03
CA THR A 747 20.92 4.62 11.18
C THR A 747 21.99 3.64 11.68
N SER A 748 22.11 3.46 13.00
CA SER A 748 23.10 2.54 13.57
C SER A 748 22.82 1.07 13.23
N SER A 749 21.56 0.64 13.30
CA SER A 749 21.14 -0.71 12.90
C SER A 749 21.35 -0.94 11.40
N TRP A 750 20.94 0.02 10.56
CA TRP A 750 21.20 -0.02 9.12
C TRP A 750 22.70 -0.11 8.80
N THR A 751 23.52 0.69 9.48
CA THR A 751 24.98 0.67 9.27
C THR A 751 25.59 -0.67 9.66
N ASP A 752 25.20 -1.25 10.81
CA ASP A 752 25.71 -2.55 11.26
C ASP A 752 25.28 -3.70 10.32
N GLU A 753 24.00 -3.75 9.94
CA GLU A 753 23.43 -4.75 9.01
C GLU A 753 24.22 -4.78 7.70
N TYR A 754 24.35 -3.63 7.05
CA TYR A 754 25.04 -3.55 5.76
C TYR A 754 26.57 -3.64 5.88
N SER A 755 27.16 -3.29 7.02
CA SER A 755 28.61 -3.50 7.24
C SER A 755 28.94 -4.98 7.29
N ARG A 756 28.11 -5.77 8.00
CA ARG A 756 28.26 -7.24 8.08
C ARG A 756 27.99 -7.91 6.74
N LEU A 757 26.98 -7.44 6.02
CA LEU A 757 26.66 -7.92 4.68
C LEU A 757 27.81 -7.68 3.70
N LEU A 758 28.32 -6.43 3.66
CA LEU A 758 29.47 -6.06 2.84
C LEU A 758 30.71 -6.88 3.19
N LYS A 759 30.98 -7.05 4.48
CA LYS A 759 32.10 -7.88 4.96
C LYS A 759 31.99 -9.32 4.46
N MET A 760 30.81 -9.93 4.54
CA MET A 760 30.59 -11.29 4.03
C MET A 760 30.86 -11.38 2.51
N PHE A 761 30.42 -10.38 1.72
CA PHE A 761 30.70 -10.37 0.29
C PHE A 761 32.21 -10.22 0.00
N ASP A 762 32.90 -9.34 0.72
CA ASP A 762 34.36 -9.16 0.57
C ASP A 762 35.12 -10.44 0.95
N GLU A 763 34.71 -11.14 2.01
CA GLU A 763 35.32 -12.41 2.45
C GLU A 763 35.05 -13.54 1.43
N GLU A 764 33.79 -13.78 1.08
CA GLU A 764 33.39 -14.97 0.29
C GLU A 764 33.61 -14.81 -1.22
N LEU A 765 33.46 -13.60 -1.76
CA LEU A 765 33.56 -13.38 -3.22
C LEU A 765 34.94 -12.89 -3.64
N LEU A 766 35.67 -12.21 -2.75
CA LEU A 766 36.98 -11.63 -3.05
C LEU A 766 38.13 -12.23 -2.23
N GLY A 767 37.87 -13.01 -1.18
CA GLY A 767 38.90 -13.61 -0.32
C GLY A 767 39.67 -12.58 0.52
N LYS A 768 39.02 -11.49 0.91
CA LYS A 768 39.64 -10.35 1.63
C LYS A 768 39.40 -10.38 3.13
#